data_AF-A0A0B7BJW3-F1
#
_entry.id   AF-A0A0B7BJW3-F1
#
_cell.length_a   1.000
_cell.length_b   1.000
_cell.length_c   1.000
_cell.angle_alpha   90.00
_cell.angle_beta   90.00
_cell.angle_gamma   90.00
#
_symmetry.space_group_name_H-M   'P 1'
#
loop_
_entity.id
_entity.type
_entity.pdbx_description
1 polymer ?
#
loop_
_entity_poly.entity_id
_entity_poly.type
_entity_poly.pdbx_seq_one_letter_code
_entity_poly.pdbx_strand_id
1 'polypeptide(L)'
;TSFLCHECAKMFLQNSELNLASSQVDAMPSQIPPVYRFYLSLFLTVIQCGCCLLFVQTDTDISSFIYSRAVSLLLVSHALATLATNYSMTYVEAASTLAIKLTEPITMAIAHHITLRTAVPLQTAISIPFIIIGSLIFTGHKTNMASNSTGICLAFISNIILTARNVTLKKIQTGPTVITLKPKLHILLILLAQLALLGGFYFLESQDRVFRNCTFLAGLALSSGIFHVAYSYISTNIVLKVMNVVSHSVANIFKRLLVVILLSAVGNRHIKGENIFGLFMAASGLLIYTHNKTNKAEQDNNENVKSKRFTRKFTFRFICLFATFFITAWLFRRSTFLAAVPVSRSHDQDYDAFRESRGLHDVDIASTDFSHIEKAETNPEMRDFLSWRLVDHPEDTDKRAKTLTRNEDIVEEAQRILVNLLQDLLGKAKHVMLIEIATYENKGDPAITVGEVMLLRRMNISIVFYCKSSICKNNTYVDKAVELNKNYGKDELVIVMQGGGNMVGYVYFDNIRKVYIEKFPDRKIVVFSQSIWLNKNNKADLEYCRHVYSNRSNVVLFMRDRQSLEIAKTNFKGTTLILAPDMAFGIGMVPRQMPPSYDIVWLKRVDYESSRYALPAFPSNLSVDVRDWGHWKSNDGQTDMEKSFLVATNGFQFLQRGRIVITDRLHGHILSTLMNIPHVLIDNAPHLKLSSFDKSWTTSLRNTIFVTNGTLALDAARELLKRYHNSLPSVGPTDMYVVPRI
;
A
#
# COMPACT_ATOMS: atom_id res chain seq x y z
N THR A 1 21.59 7.71 -15.58
CA THR A 1 22.47 7.29 -14.46
C THR A 1 22.35 8.21 -13.27
N SER A 2 22.63 9.52 -13.37
CA SER A 2 22.50 10.44 -12.22
C SER A 2 21.08 10.50 -11.64
N PHE A 3 20.03 10.53 -12.47
CA PHE A 3 18.63 10.42 -12.02
C PHE A 3 18.39 9.12 -11.23
N LEU A 4 18.67 7.96 -11.83
CA LEU A 4 18.47 6.65 -11.19
C LEU A 4 19.26 6.51 -9.88
N CYS A 5 20.47 7.05 -9.81
CA CYS A 5 21.23 7.07 -8.56
C CYS A 5 20.48 7.80 -7.44
N HIS A 6 20.00 9.02 -7.73
CA HIS A 6 19.35 9.87 -6.74
C HIS A 6 17.91 9.42 -6.44
N GLU A 7 17.21 8.81 -7.39
CA GLU A 7 15.88 8.22 -7.15
C GLU A 7 15.99 6.97 -6.27
N CYS A 8 16.93 6.05 -6.57
CA CYS A 8 17.17 4.90 -5.69
C CYS A 8 17.64 5.32 -4.30
N ALA A 9 18.49 6.36 -4.20
CA ALA A 9 18.92 6.93 -2.93
C ALA A 9 17.75 7.51 -2.12
N LYS A 10 16.90 8.32 -2.77
CA LYS A 10 15.69 8.89 -2.19
C LYS A 10 14.77 7.79 -1.67
N MET A 11 14.46 6.80 -2.52
CA MET A 11 13.61 5.66 -2.15
C MET A 11 14.20 4.87 -0.99
N PHE A 12 15.52 4.63 -0.96
CA PHE A 12 16.16 3.97 0.16
C PHE A 12 16.01 4.76 1.47
N LEU A 13 16.38 6.05 1.47
CA LEU A 13 16.34 6.90 2.66
C LEU A 13 14.90 7.03 3.21
N GLN A 14 13.92 7.30 2.34
CA GLN A 14 12.52 7.44 2.74
C GLN A 14 11.93 6.14 3.29
N ASN A 15 12.15 5.00 2.62
CA ASN A 15 11.60 3.72 3.09
C ASN A 15 12.32 3.20 4.34
N SER A 16 13.61 3.50 4.52
CA SER A 16 14.33 3.17 5.74
C SER A 16 13.89 4.01 6.94
N GLU A 17 13.64 5.31 6.75
CA GLU A 17 13.06 6.17 7.78
C GLU A 17 11.66 5.70 8.20
N LEU A 18 10.82 5.32 7.24
CA LEU A 18 9.49 4.76 7.51
C LEU A 18 9.57 3.44 8.31
N ASN A 19 10.49 2.54 7.95
CA ASN A 19 10.69 1.29 8.69
C ASN A 19 11.23 1.53 10.12
N LEU A 20 12.11 2.51 10.31
CA LEU A 20 12.62 2.90 11.63
C LEU A 20 11.55 3.57 12.50
N ALA A 21 10.67 4.37 11.91
CA ALA A 21 9.52 4.94 12.62
C ALA A 21 8.50 3.84 12.99
N SER A 22 8.28 2.84 12.13
CA SER A 22 7.34 1.74 12.40
C SER A 22 7.77 0.78 13.52
N SER A 23 9.05 0.75 13.88
CA SER A 23 9.57 -0.07 14.98
C SER A 23 9.57 0.64 16.34
N GLN A 24 9.33 1.96 16.37
CA GLN A 24 9.11 2.72 17.59
C GLN A 24 7.64 3.07 17.72
N VAL A 25 6.96 2.48 18.71
CA VAL A 25 5.49 2.46 18.85
C VAL A 25 4.82 3.84 18.93
N ASP A 26 5.57 4.94 19.11
CA ASP A 26 4.99 6.29 19.30
C ASP A 26 5.65 7.43 18.49
N ALA A 27 6.59 7.15 17.57
CA ALA A 27 7.37 8.23 16.93
C ALA A 27 6.76 8.68 15.58
N MET A 28 6.30 9.93 15.50
CA MET A 28 5.99 10.56 14.20
C MET A 28 7.27 10.66 13.33
N PRO A 29 7.18 10.64 11.98
CA PRO A 29 8.35 10.77 11.09
C PRO A 29 9.19 12.05 11.30
N SER A 30 8.58 13.09 11.88
CA SER A 30 9.21 14.34 12.28
C SER A 30 10.06 14.24 13.56
N GLN A 31 10.03 13.11 14.28
CA GLN A 31 10.74 12.88 15.54
C GLN A 31 11.95 11.94 15.42
N ILE A 32 12.28 11.41 14.22
CA ILE A 32 13.50 10.59 14.04
C ILE A 32 14.73 11.43 14.42
N PRO A 33 15.49 11.06 15.46
CA PRO A 33 16.63 11.85 15.91
C PRO A 33 17.65 12.08 14.78
N PRO A 34 18.28 13.26 14.68
CA PRO A 34 19.29 13.58 13.67
C PRO A 34 20.40 12.52 13.52
N VAL A 35 20.72 11.84 14.62
CA VAL A 35 21.69 10.75 14.68
C VAL A 35 21.32 9.57 13.76
N TYR A 36 20.05 9.16 13.71
CA TYR A 36 19.61 8.07 12.84
C TYR A 36 19.61 8.48 11.37
N ARG A 37 19.18 9.71 11.06
CA ARG A 37 19.27 10.29 9.71
C ARG A 37 20.72 10.31 9.22
N PHE A 38 21.64 10.66 10.12
CA PHE A 38 23.07 10.61 9.84
C PHE A 38 23.54 9.17 9.54
N TYR A 39 23.22 8.18 10.37
CA TYR A 39 23.63 6.80 10.15
C TYR A 39 23.06 6.19 8.85
N LEU A 40 21.81 6.48 8.50
CA LEU A 40 21.24 6.07 7.21
C LEU A 40 21.98 6.69 6.03
N SER A 41 22.25 7.99 6.09
CA SER A 41 22.99 8.69 5.06
C SER A 41 24.43 8.18 4.94
N LEU A 42 25.06 7.83 6.07
CA LEU A 42 26.40 7.24 6.14
C LEU A 42 26.41 5.85 5.51
N PHE A 43 25.46 4.99 5.87
CA PHE A 43 25.33 3.64 5.32
C PHE A 43 25.18 3.67 3.80
N LEU A 44 24.27 4.50 3.27
CA LEU A 44 24.11 4.66 1.82
C LEU A 44 25.39 5.18 1.15
N THR A 45 26.08 6.12 1.80
CA THR A 45 27.34 6.67 1.28
C THR A 45 28.45 5.62 1.26
N VAL A 46 28.54 4.77 2.28
CA VAL A 46 29.50 3.67 2.34
C VAL A 46 29.25 2.70 1.19
N ILE A 47 27.98 2.36 0.89
CA ILE A 47 27.65 1.51 -0.26
C ILE A 47 28.04 2.18 -1.59
N GLN A 48 27.69 3.45 -1.77
CA GLN A 48 27.99 4.20 -3.00
C GLN A 48 29.50 4.34 -3.24
N CYS A 49 30.27 4.74 -2.22
CA CYS A 49 31.72 4.86 -2.29
C CYS A 49 32.41 3.48 -2.36
N GLY A 50 31.89 2.49 -1.65
CA GLY A 50 32.36 1.10 -1.73
C GLY A 50 32.22 0.54 -3.14
N CYS A 51 31.09 0.80 -3.81
CA CYS A 51 30.92 0.48 -5.22
C CYS A 51 31.99 1.17 -6.08
N CYS A 52 32.29 2.46 -5.85
CA CYS A 52 33.38 3.12 -6.58
C CYS A 52 34.71 2.36 -6.45
N LEU A 53 35.09 1.90 -5.25
CA LEU A 53 36.33 1.14 -5.03
C LEU A 53 36.29 -0.29 -5.63
N LEU A 54 35.10 -0.88 -5.73
CA LEU A 54 34.92 -2.20 -6.33
C LEU A 54 35.05 -2.15 -7.86
N PHE A 55 34.45 -1.15 -8.52
CA PHE A 55 34.37 -1.07 -9.98
C PHE A 55 35.53 -0.31 -10.65
N VAL A 56 36.26 0.50 -9.88
CA VAL A 56 37.30 1.39 -10.38
C VAL A 56 38.64 1.03 -9.75
N GLN A 57 39.72 1.15 -10.52
CA GLN A 57 41.09 0.99 -10.05
C GLN A 57 41.90 2.26 -10.35
N THR A 58 42.93 2.48 -9.55
CA THR A 58 43.90 3.55 -9.79
C THR A 58 45.19 2.94 -10.33
N ASP A 59 45.55 3.25 -11.58
CA ASP A 59 46.80 2.81 -12.19
C ASP A 59 47.93 3.74 -11.70
N THR A 60 48.56 3.42 -10.57
CA THR A 60 49.84 4.06 -10.18
C THR A 60 50.68 3.18 -9.26
N ASP A 61 51.94 2.99 -9.65
CA ASP A 61 53.03 2.73 -8.71
C ASP A 61 53.13 3.90 -7.71
N ILE A 62 52.88 3.61 -6.44
CA ILE A 62 52.82 4.60 -5.36
C ILE A 62 54.25 4.94 -4.94
N SER A 63 54.92 5.89 -5.60
CA SER A 63 56.30 6.29 -5.24
C SER A 63 56.48 7.75 -4.83
N SER A 64 55.49 8.64 -4.99
CA SER A 64 55.63 10.05 -4.56
C SER A 64 54.63 10.47 -3.47
N PHE A 65 55.18 11.02 -2.38
CA PHE A 65 54.45 11.52 -1.20
C PHE A 65 53.37 12.58 -1.54
N ILE A 66 53.63 13.42 -2.55
CA ILE A 66 52.72 14.49 -3.01
C ILE A 66 51.47 13.90 -3.69
N TYR A 67 51.66 12.83 -4.47
CA TYR A 67 50.57 12.17 -5.19
C TYR A 67 49.63 11.41 -4.25
N SER A 68 50.19 10.76 -3.21
CA SER A 68 49.42 10.10 -2.15
C SER A 68 48.48 11.05 -1.41
N ARG A 69 48.95 12.26 -1.07
CA ARG A 69 48.11 13.30 -0.44
C ARG A 69 46.99 13.79 -1.36
N ALA A 70 47.27 13.96 -2.65
CA ALA A 70 46.31 14.45 -3.62
C ALA A 70 45.19 13.42 -3.91
N VAL A 71 45.55 12.13 -4.01
CA VAL A 71 44.59 11.01 -4.15
C VAL A 71 43.76 10.84 -2.87
N SER A 72 44.39 10.91 -1.69
CA SER A 72 43.67 10.86 -0.41
C SER A 72 42.66 11.99 -0.27
N LEU A 73 43.06 13.22 -0.63
CA LEU A 73 42.16 14.37 -0.65
C LEU A 73 40.99 14.16 -1.62
N LEU A 74 41.21 13.52 -2.76
CA LEU A 74 40.18 13.22 -3.74
C LEU A 74 39.15 12.20 -3.22
N LEU A 75 39.61 11.12 -2.59
CA LEU A 75 38.76 10.09 -2.01
C LEU A 75 37.93 10.65 -0.85
N VAL A 76 38.59 11.36 0.07
CA VAL A 76 37.94 11.96 1.25
C VAL A 76 36.93 13.03 0.82
N SER A 77 37.30 13.94 -0.08
CA SER A 77 36.38 14.96 -0.57
C SER A 77 35.21 14.35 -1.36
N HIS A 78 35.41 13.27 -2.11
CA HIS A 78 34.30 12.59 -2.78
C HIS A 78 33.34 11.93 -1.78
N ALA A 79 33.86 11.27 -0.75
CA ALA A 79 33.06 10.65 0.29
C ALA A 79 32.28 11.69 1.10
N LEU A 80 32.93 12.76 1.57
CA LEU A 80 32.30 13.83 2.33
C LEU A 80 31.24 14.58 1.53
N ALA A 81 31.49 14.86 0.26
CA ALA A 81 30.49 15.48 -0.61
C ALA A 81 29.28 14.58 -0.84
N THR A 82 29.50 13.26 -0.96
CA THR A 82 28.43 12.27 -1.15
C THR A 82 27.60 12.15 0.13
N LEU A 83 28.25 12.07 1.30
CA LEU A 83 27.61 12.09 2.61
C LEU A 83 26.75 13.34 2.81
N ALA A 84 27.31 14.53 2.56
CA ALA A 84 26.58 15.79 2.68
C ALA A 84 25.37 15.85 1.73
N THR A 85 25.47 15.23 0.55
CA THR A 85 24.34 15.15 -0.39
C THR A 85 23.25 14.21 0.12
N ASN A 86 23.61 13.00 0.54
CA ASN A 86 22.66 12.02 1.06
C ASN A 86 22.01 12.50 2.37
N TYR A 87 22.78 13.17 3.24
CA TYR A 87 22.28 13.71 4.49
C TYR A 87 21.39 14.94 4.28
N SER A 88 21.64 15.74 3.23
CA SER A 88 20.68 16.78 2.82
C SER A 88 19.32 16.18 2.41
N MET A 89 19.33 15.04 1.71
CA MET A 89 18.12 14.36 1.22
C MET A 89 17.24 13.75 2.33
N THR A 90 17.74 13.62 3.56
CA THR A 90 16.92 13.22 4.71
C THR A 90 16.16 14.40 5.32
N TYR A 91 16.58 15.64 5.07
CA TYR A 91 15.91 16.85 5.58
C TYR A 91 15.09 17.58 4.52
N VAL A 92 15.46 17.47 3.24
CA VAL A 92 14.77 18.14 2.12
C VAL A 92 14.60 17.12 1.00
N GLU A 93 13.54 17.29 0.20
CA GLU A 93 13.32 16.42 -0.97
C GLU A 93 14.54 16.38 -1.91
N ALA A 94 14.80 15.22 -2.52
CA ALA A 94 15.94 15.03 -3.43
C ALA A 94 15.96 16.04 -4.60
N ALA A 95 14.80 16.40 -5.15
CA ALA A 95 14.69 17.44 -6.18
C ALA A 95 15.14 18.81 -5.65
N SER A 96 14.78 19.13 -4.40
CA SER A 96 15.15 20.37 -3.72
C SER A 96 16.64 20.41 -3.37
N THR A 97 17.22 19.32 -2.84
CA THR A 97 18.67 19.19 -2.63
C THR A 97 19.44 19.43 -3.92
N LEU A 98 18.99 18.86 -5.04
CA LEU A 98 19.66 19.01 -6.33
C LEU A 98 19.44 20.39 -6.97
N ALA A 99 18.30 21.03 -6.72
CA ALA A 99 18.04 22.41 -7.10
C ALA A 99 19.00 23.37 -6.39
N ILE A 100 19.19 23.23 -5.07
CA ILE A 100 20.18 24.03 -4.32
C ILE A 100 21.58 23.81 -4.89
N LYS A 101 21.88 22.56 -5.27
CA LYS A 101 23.16 22.23 -5.89
C LYS A 101 23.35 22.90 -7.27
N LEU A 102 22.34 23.50 -7.91
CA LEU A 102 22.54 24.32 -9.12
C LEU A 102 23.45 25.54 -8.87
N THR A 103 23.69 25.91 -7.61
CA THR A 103 24.62 26.97 -7.18
C THR A 103 26.11 26.65 -7.31
N GLU A 104 26.51 25.47 -7.84
CA GLU A 104 27.92 25.10 -8.07
C GLU A 104 28.77 26.14 -8.85
N PRO A 105 28.22 26.92 -9.81
CA PRO A 105 28.97 28.01 -10.45
C PRO A 105 29.47 29.07 -9.50
N ILE A 106 28.79 29.29 -8.37
CA ILE A 106 29.16 30.31 -7.39
C ILE A 106 30.45 29.88 -6.71
N THR A 107 30.45 28.66 -6.16
CA THR A 107 31.62 28.08 -5.51
C THR A 107 32.77 27.98 -6.50
N MET A 108 32.49 27.66 -7.76
CA MET A 108 33.48 27.64 -8.85
C MET A 108 34.01 29.03 -9.21
N ALA A 109 33.16 30.06 -9.30
CA ALA A 109 33.55 31.43 -9.63
C ALA A 109 34.41 32.04 -8.52
N ILE A 110 34.04 31.79 -7.25
CA ILE A 110 34.83 32.18 -6.07
C ILE A 110 36.17 31.45 -6.08
N ALA A 111 36.18 30.12 -6.28
CA ALA A 111 37.43 29.36 -6.36
C ALA A 111 38.33 29.83 -7.51
N HIS A 112 37.75 30.16 -8.67
CA HIS A 112 38.48 30.70 -9.82
C HIS A 112 39.06 32.08 -9.51
N HIS A 113 38.30 32.98 -8.87
CA HIS A 113 38.78 34.30 -8.46
C HIS A 113 39.93 34.20 -7.45
N ILE A 114 39.80 33.33 -6.44
CA ILE A 114 40.86 33.09 -5.44
C ILE A 114 42.10 32.47 -6.09
N THR A 115 41.94 31.56 -7.05
CA THR A 115 43.06 30.82 -7.66
C THR A 115 43.77 31.60 -8.77
N LEU A 116 43.04 32.40 -9.56
CA LEU A 116 43.56 33.07 -10.77
C LEU A 116 43.60 34.60 -10.67
N ARG A 117 43.09 35.19 -9.57
CA ARG A 117 43.02 36.66 -9.34
C ARG A 117 42.42 37.47 -10.49
N THR A 118 41.52 36.87 -11.28
CA THR A 118 40.87 37.51 -12.43
C THR A 118 39.49 38.06 -12.04
N ALA A 119 39.10 39.20 -12.63
CA ALA A 119 37.80 39.81 -12.40
C ALA A 119 36.65 38.92 -12.93
N VAL A 120 35.55 38.85 -12.18
CA VAL A 120 34.36 38.08 -12.57
C VAL A 120 33.63 38.84 -13.70
N PRO A 121 33.35 38.23 -14.86
CA PRO A 121 32.66 38.90 -15.96
C PRO A 121 31.27 39.40 -15.56
N LEU A 122 30.83 40.55 -16.07
CA LEU A 122 29.53 41.16 -15.76
C LEU A 122 28.35 40.20 -15.99
N GLN A 123 28.38 39.39 -17.05
CA GLN A 123 27.33 38.40 -17.33
C GLN A 123 27.32 37.25 -16.31
N THR A 124 28.49 36.84 -15.80
CA THR A 124 28.58 35.88 -14.69
C THR A 124 27.95 36.48 -13.43
N ALA A 125 28.21 37.75 -13.15
CA ALA A 125 27.62 38.47 -12.03
C ALA A 125 26.08 38.59 -12.14
N ILE A 126 25.53 38.74 -13.36
CA ILE A 126 24.07 38.78 -13.61
C ILE A 126 23.44 37.38 -13.55
N SER A 127 24.12 36.36 -14.09
CA SER A 127 23.59 34.99 -14.13
C SER A 127 23.44 34.33 -12.77
N ILE A 128 24.36 34.63 -11.84
CA ILE A 128 24.43 33.99 -10.52
C ILE A 128 23.15 34.27 -9.69
N PRO A 129 22.69 35.52 -9.53
CA PRO A 129 21.42 35.83 -8.86
C PRO A 129 20.21 35.10 -9.43
N PHE A 130 20.09 34.99 -10.77
CA PHE A 130 18.99 34.26 -11.42
C PHE A 130 18.99 32.77 -11.06
N ILE A 131 20.17 32.14 -11.04
CA ILE A 131 20.32 30.74 -10.63
C ILE A 131 19.96 30.56 -9.14
N ILE A 132 20.43 31.45 -8.26
CA ILE A 132 20.15 31.40 -6.81
C ILE A 132 18.66 31.57 -6.55
N ILE A 133 18.08 32.68 -7.02
CA ILE A 133 16.69 33.03 -6.75
C ILE A 133 15.77 31.97 -7.36
N GLY A 134 16.05 31.52 -8.58
CA GLY A 134 15.31 30.42 -9.20
C GLY A 134 15.37 29.11 -8.40
N SER A 135 16.54 28.75 -7.88
CA SER A 135 16.72 27.54 -7.07
C SER A 135 16.02 27.63 -5.70
N LEU A 136 16.02 28.82 -5.08
CA LEU A 136 15.33 29.08 -3.81
C LEU A 136 13.80 29.11 -3.97
N ILE A 137 13.30 29.73 -5.04
CA ILE A 137 11.87 29.69 -5.38
C ILE A 137 11.42 28.26 -5.68
N PHE A 138 12.24 27.48 -6.40
CA PHE A 138 11.93 26.08 -6.72
C PHE A 138 11.80 25.19 -5.49
N THR A 139 12.58 25.47 -4.44
CA THR A 139 12.57 24.64 -3.22
C THR A 139 11.30 24.83 -2.40
N GLY A 140 10.72 26.04 -2.35
CA GLY A 140 9.38 26.34 -1.84
C GLY A 140 9.18 26.12 -0.33
N HIS A 141 8.69 27.15 0.38
CA HIS A 141 8.43 27.12 1.83
C HIS A 141 7.21 26.25 2.17
N LYS A 142 7.42 25.01 2.64
CA LYS A 142 6.45 24.35 3.53
C LYS A 142 7.17 23.61 4.67
N THR A 143 6.75 23.95 5.89
CA THR A 143 6.90 23.27 7.20
C THR A 143 8.32 23.10 7.79
N ASN A 144 8.47 23.52 9.07
CA ASN A 144 9.66 23.53 9.94
C ASN A 144 10.93 24.21 9.40
N MET A 145 11.07 25.52 9.68
CA MET A 145 12.20 26.36 9.25
C MET A 145 13.59 25.80 9.63
N ALA A 146 13.74 25.14 10.79
CA ALA A 146 15.03 24.64 11.29
C ALA A 146 15.51 23.31 10.65
N SER A 147 14.58 22.43 10.26
CA SER A 147 14.92 21.17 9.56
C SER A 147 15.36 21.46 8.13
N ASN A 148 14.65 22.39 7.46
CA ASN A 148 14.94 22.76 6.08
C ASN A 148 16.28 23.52 5.95
N SER A 149 16.63 24.37 6.91
CA SER A 149 17.91 25.11 6.88
C SER A 149 19.13 24.19 6.95
N THR A 150 19.05 23.12 7.74
CA THR A 150 20.14 22.13 7.87
C THR A 150 20.39 21.41 6.55
N GLY A 151 19.33 20.92 5.91
CA GLY A 151 19.45 20.25 4.63
C GLY A 151 19.89 21.17 3.49
N ILE A 152 19.48 22.46 3.52
CA ILE A 152 19.98 23.47 2.58
C ILE A 152 21.49 23.71 2.77
N CYS A 153 21.93 23.86 4.01
CA CYS A 153 23.34 24.06 4.35
C CYS A 153 24.20 22.87 3.88
N LEU A 154 23.76 21.63 4.15
CA LEU A 154 24.44 20.42 3.72
C LEU A 154 24.55 20.30 2.19
N ALA A 155 23.50 20.67 1.45
CA ALA A 155 23.52 20.72 -0.01
C ALA A 155 24.58 21.72 -0.52
N PHE A 156 24.67 22.90 0.10
CA PHE A 156 25.65 23.92 -0.25
C PHE A 156 27.09 23.50 0.10
N ILE A 157 27.32 22.94 1.29
CA ILE A 157 28.61 22.37 1.71
C ILE A 157 29.11 21.34 0.68
N SER A 158 28.20 20.48 0.20
CA SER A 158 28.56 19.49 -0.81
C SER A 158 29.08 20.12 -2.12
N ASN A 159 28.59 21.30 -2.52
CA ASN A 159 29.06 22.02 -3.70
C ASN A 159 30.47 22.58 -3.50
N ILE A 160 30.78 23.11 -2.31
CA ILE A 160 32.11 23.60 -1.97
C ILE A 160 33.13 22.46 -2.07
N ILE A 161 32.82 21.32 -1.43
CA ILE A 161 33.71 20.14 -1.42
C ILE A 161 33.90 19.59 -2.85
N LEU A 162 32.84 19.48 -3.64
CA LEU A 162 32.92 19.02 -5.03
C LEU A 162 33.73 19.98 -5.91
N THR A 163 33.61 21.28 -5.68
CA THR A 163 34.38 22.30 -6.38
C THR A 163 35.87 22.13 -6.11
N ALA A 164 36.26 22.05 -4.83
CA ALA A 164 37.65 21.82 -4.43
C ALA A 164 38.20 20.52 -5.02
N ARG A 165 37.41 19.43 -4.96
CA ARG A 165 37.76 18.14 -5.59
C ARG A 165 37.98 18.27 -7.10
N ASN A 166 37.07 18.93 -7.82
CA ASN A 166 37.15 19.05 -9.28
C ASN A 166 38.36 19.87 -9.73
N VAL A 167 38.69 20.95 -9.00
CA VAL A 167 39.90 21.75 -9.25
C VAL A 167 41.16 20.92 -9.01
N THR A 168 41.26 20.23 -7.88
CA THR A 168 42.39 19.35 -7.55
C THR A 168 42.53 18.22 -8.56
N LEU A 169 41.43 17.56 -8.94
CA LEU A 169 41.45 16.48 -9.93
C LEU A 169 41.92 16.99 -11.30
N LYS A 170 41.51 18.19 -11.73
CA LYS A 170 41.96 18.76 -13.00
C LYS A 170 43.47 19.05 -13.01
N LYS A 171 44.04 19.48 -11.87
CA LYS A 171 45.50 19.68 -11.72
C LYS A 171 46.29 18.38 -11.82
N ILE A 172 45.71 17.24 -11.43
CA ILE A 172 46.35 15.92 -11.47
C ILE A 172 46.15 15.24 -12.84
N GLN A 173 45.01 15.45 -13.48
CA GLN A 173 44.64 14.84 -14.77
C GLN A 173 45.39 15.39 -16.00
N THR A 174 46.36 16.28 -15.82
CA THR A 174 47.27 16.71 -16.90
C THR A 174 48.32 15.65 -17.29
N GLY A 175 48.45 14.56 -16.50
CA GLY A 175 49.26 13.37 -16.81
C GLY A 175 48.44 12.13 -17.24
N PRO A 176 49.05 10.92 -17.31
CA PRO A 176 48.35 9.68 -17.69
C PRO A 176 47.16 9.35 -16.77
N THR A 177 46.21 8.57 -17.28
CA THR A 177 44.89 8.40 -16.65
C THR A 177 44.96 7.72 -15.29
N VAL A 178 44.80 8.49 -14.23
CA VAL A 178 44.87 8.06 -12.82
C VAL A 178 43.80 7.02 -12.43
N ILE A 179 42.66 6.99 -13.12
CA ILE A 179 41.48 6.23 -12.70
C ILE A 179 40.89 5.48 -13.91
N THR A 180 40.92 4.15 -13.87
CA THR A 180 40.42 3.25 -14.92
C THR A 180 39.35 2.30 -14.37
N LEU A 181 38.47 1.79 -15.24
CA LEU A 181 37.52 0.75 -14.84
C LEU A 181 38.27 -0.58 -14.72
N LYS A 182 37.90 -1.40 -13.73
CA LYS A 182 38.44 -2.76 -13.62
C LYS A 182 38.09 -3.63 -14.84
N PRO A 183 38.83 -4.72 -15.08
CA PRO A 183 38.55 -5.61 -16.21
C PRO A 183 37.09 -6.10 -16.23
N LYS A 184 36.54 -6.31 -17.43
CA LYS A 184 35.13 -6.72 -17.62
C LYS A 184 34.73 -7.96 -16.81
N LEU A 185 35.64 -8.93 -16.69
CA LEU A 185 35.42 -10.14 -15.89
C LEU A 185 35.26 -9.82 -14.40
N HIS A 186 36.07 -8.92 -13.85
CA HIS A 186 35.95 -8.49 -12.45
C HIS A 186 34.63 -7.77 -12.20
N ILE A 187 34.24 -6.87 -13.12
CA ILE A 187 32.95 -6.16 -13.07
C ILE A 187 31.79 -7.16 -13.10
N LEU A 188 31.84 -8.17 -13.98
CA LEU A 188 30.83 -9.22 -14.07
C LEU A 188 30.74 -10.04 -12.77
N LEU A 189 31.88 -10.44 -12.20
CA LEU A 189 31.93 -11.18 -10.93
C LEU A 189 31.35 -10.37 -9.77
N ILE A 190 31.62 -9.06 -9.71
CA ILE A 190 31.03 -8.16 -8.70
C ILE A 190 29.50 -8.10 -8.85
N LEU A 191 28.99 -7.97 -10.08
CA LEU A 191 27.55 -7.94 -10.33
C LEU A 191 26.87 -9.28 -9.98
N LEU A 192 27.51 -10.41 -10.30
CA LEU A 192 27.02 -11.74 -9.91
C LEU A 192 27.02 -11.93 -8.39
N ALA A 193 28.07 -11.47 -7.70
CA ALA A 193 28.14 -11.52 -6.24
C ALA A 193 27.03 -10.66 -5.59
N GLN A 194 26.71 -9.49 -6.16
CA GLN A 194 25.60 -8.66 -5.70
C GLN A 194 24.23 -9.34 -5.92
N LEU A 195 24.03 -10.01 -7.06
CA LEU A 195 22.82 -10.80 -7.30
C LEU A 195 22.70 -11.98 -6.34
N ALA A 196 23.80 -12.68 -6.06
CA ALA A 196 23.83 -13.76 -5.07
C ALA A 196 23.52 -13.25 -3.65
N LEU A 197 24.07 -12.08 -3.26
CA LEU A 197 23.77 -11.43 -1.99
C LEU A 197 22.29 -11.07 -1.87
N LEU A 198 21.70 -10.49 -2.93
CA LEU A 198 20.26 -10.19 -2.98
C LEU A 198 19.40 -11.46 -2.92
N GLY A 199 19.82 -12.53 -3.61
CA GLY A 199 19.18 -13.84 -3.52
C GLY A 199 19.26 -14.44 -2.11
N GLY A 200 20.38 -14.22 -1.41
CA GLY A 200 20.56 -14.59 0.00
C GLY A 200 19.63 -13.81 0.94
N PHE A 201 19.53 -12.49 0.77
CA PHE A 201 18.56 -11.69 1.52
C PHE A 201 17.12 -12.10 1.23
N TYR A 202 16.79 -12.39 -0.03
CA TYR A 202 15.47 -12.90 -0.41
C TYR A 202 15.17 -14.24 0.24
N PHE A 203 16.15 -15.14 0.26
CA PHE A 203 16.02 -16.43 0.94
C PHE A 203 15.80 -16.24 2.45
N LEU A 204 16.61 -15.42 3.12
CA LEU A 204 16.46 -15.15 4.56
C LEU A 204 15.13 -14.44 4.88
N GLU A 205 14.68 -13.54 4.02
CA GLU A 205 13.38 -12.88 4.10
C GLU A 205 12.24 -13.88 3.89
N SER A 206 12.37 -14.85 2.98
CA SER A 206 11.39 -15.93 2.77
C SER A 206 11.28 -16.92 3.95
N GLN A 207 12.28 -16.91 4.83
CA GLN A 207 12.35 -17.73 6.05
C GLN A 207 12.01 -16.92 7.31
N ASP A 208 11.51 -15.69 7.18
CA ASP A 208 11.21 -14.75 8.28
C ASP A 208 12.39 -14.50 9.23
N ARG A 209 13.64 -14.68 8.77
CA ARG A 209 14.86 -14.48 9.57
C ARG A 209 15.35 -13.02 9.57
N VAL A 210 14.91 -12.22 8.60
CA VAL A 210 15.27 -10.82 8.41
C VAL A 210 14.00 -10.02 8.13
N PHE A 211 14.00 -8.73 8.46
CA PHE A 211 12.84 -7.84 8.29
C PHE A 211 12.29 -7.84 6.85
N ARG A 212 10.96 -7.85 6.71
CA ARG A 212 10.26 -7.79 5.42
C ARG A 212 10.61 -6.49 4.68
N ASN A 213 10.86 -6.54 3.38
CA ASN A 213 11.45 -5.48 2.54
C ASN A 213 12.97 -5.28 2.65
N CYS A 214 13.71 -6.13 3.39
CA CYS A 214 15.17 -6.03 3.43
C CYS A 214 15.80 -6.23 2.04
N THR A 215 15.31 -7.19 1.26
CA THR A 215 15.78 -7.42 -0.12
C THR A 215 15.54 -6.19 -1.00
N PHE A 216 14.38 -5.54 -0.84
CA PHE A 216 14.03 -4.33 -1.58
C PHE A 216 14.95 -3.15 -1.21
N LEU A 217 15.16 -2.88 0.08
CA LEU A 217 16.05 -1.82 0.55
C LEU A 217 17.51 -2.07 0.14
N ALA A 218 18.00 -3.31 0.27
CA ALA A 218 19.32 -3.70 -0.19
C ALA A 218 19.46 -3.50 -1.71
N GLY A 219 18.43 -3.86 -2.47
CA GLY A 219 18.36 -3.66 -3.92
C GLY A 219 18.44 -2.19 -4.32
N LEU A 220 17.71 -1.30 -3.62
CA LEU A 220 17.75 0.14 -3.83
C LEU A 220 19.13 0.74 -3.52
N ALA A 221 19.73 0.37 -2.38
CA ALA A 221 21.05 0.87 -1.99
C ALA A 221 22.15 0.43 -2.96
N LEU A 222 22.16 -0.85 -3.35
CA LEU A 222 23.11 -1.38 -4.34
C LEU A 222 22.92 -0.76 -5.73
N SER A 223 21.67 -0.62 -6.18
CA SER A 223 21.37 0.05 -7.46
C SER A 223 21.82 1.51 -7.45
N SER A 224 21.58 2.23 -6.35
CA SER A 224 22.10 3.59 -6.16
C SER A 224 23.63 3.61 -6.28
N GLY A 225 24.32 2.66 -5.64
CA GLY A 225 25.78 2.52 -5.74
C GLY A 225 26.29 2.29 -7.16
N ILE A 226 25.69 1.38 -7.92
CA ILE A 226 26.08 1.10 -9.32
C ILE A 226 25.91 2.36 -10.19
N PHE A 227 24.76 3.03 -10.08
CA PHE A 227 24.51 4.24 -10.84
C PHE A 227 25.41 5.40 -10.39
N HIS A 228 25.78 5.45 -9.11
CA HIS A 228 26.74 6.39 -8.55
C HIS A 228 28.10 6.27 -9.20
N VAL A 229 28.63 5.04 -9.33
CA VAL A 229 29.87 4.78 -10.08
C VAL A 229 29.73 5.26 -11.51
N ALA A 230 28.66 4.87 -12.20
CA ALA A 230 28.50 5.17 -13.62
C ALA A 230 28.48 6.67 -13.91
N TYR A 231 27.66 7.46 -13.20
CA TYR A 231 27.61 8.90 -13.46
C TYR A 231 28.87 9.63 -12.94
N SER A 232 29.45 9.19 -11.82
CA SER A 232 30.64 9.81 -11.27
C SER A 232 31.83 9.57 -12.18
N TYR A 233 32.05 8.34 -12.65
CA TYR A 233 33.12 7.99 -13.59
C TYR A 233 32.99 8.76 -14.91
N ILE A 234 31.80 8.80 -15.52
CA ILE A 234 31.57 9.60 -16.74
C ILE A 234 31.90 11.08 -16.48
N SER A 235 31.39 11.63 -15.37
CA SER A 235 31.59 13.03 -15.03
C SER A 235 33.07 13.38 -14.81
N THR A 236 33.82 12.57 -14.04
CA THR A 236 35.18 12.91 -13.61
C THR A 236 36.26 12.42 -14.56
N ASN A 237 36.09 11.28 -15.23
CA ASN A 237 37.13 10.68 -16.07
C ASN A 237 36.94 10.87 -17.57
N ILE A 238 35.72 11.17 -18.01
CA ILE A 238 35.42 11.42 -19.43
C ILE A 238 35.19 12.91 -19.64
N VAL A 239 34.19 13.49 -18.97
CA VAL A 239 33.76 14.87 -19.22
C VAL A 239 34.77 15.89 -18.68
N LEU A 240 35.26 15.74 -17.44
CA LEU A 240 36.21 16.69 -16.86
C LEU A 240 37.57 16.70 -17.58
N LYS A 241 37.97 15.61 -18.25
CA LYS A 241 39.20 15.60 -19.07
C LYS A 241 39.09 16.52 -20.27
N VAL A 242 37.97 16.45 -20.98
CA VAL A 242 37.75 17.21 -22.23
C VAL A 242 37.23 18.64 -22.00
N MET A 243 36.86 19.00 -20.76
CA MET A 243 36.34 20.32 -20.42
C MET A 243 37.21 21.02 -19.36
N ASN A 244 37.26 22.35 -19.37
CA ASN A 244 37.81 23.09 -18.24
C ASN A 244 36.84 23.02 -17.03
N VAL A 245 37.36 23.26 -15.82
CA VAL A 245 36.60 23.06 -14.56
C VAL A 245 35.30 23.88 -14.53
N VAL A 246 35.34 25.07 -15.12
CA VAL A 246 34.19 25.99 -15.21
C VAL A 246 33.15 25.53 -16.23
N SER A 247 33.54 24.91 -17.35
CA SER A 247 32.59 24.35 -18.31
C SER A 247 32.03 23.00 -17.82
N HIS A 248 32.80 22.28 -17.02
CA HIS A 248 32.33 21.09 -16.32
C HIS A 248 31.24 21.41 -15.30
N SER A 249 31.40 22.50 -14.53
CA SER A 249 30.36 22.94 -13.59
C SER A 249 29.06 23.32 -14.33
N VAL A 250 29.14 23.94 -15.51
CA VAL A 250 27.97 24.19 -16.39
C VAL A 250 27.27 22.90 -16.79
N ALA A 251 28.02 21.91 -17.28
CA ALA A 251 27.46 20.62 -17.66
C ALA A 251 26.79 19.93 -16.45
N ASN A 252 27.34 20.10 -15.25
CA ASN A 252 26.73 19.63 -14.02
C ASN A 252 25.40 20.31 -13.72
N ILE A 253 25.24 21.60 -14.01
CA ILE A 253 23.95 22.32 -13.84
C ILE A 253 22.91 21.75 -14.80
N PHE A 254 23.23 21.60 -16.09
CA PHE A 254 22.29 21.02 -17.07
C PHE A 254 21.87 19.60 -16.66
N LYS A 255 22.83 18.78 -16.25
CA LYS A 255 22.57 17.44 -15.71
C LYS A 255 21.61 17.52 -14.52
N ARG A 256 21.86 18.42 -13.56
CA ARG A 256 21.03 18.56 -12.36
C ARG A 256 19.64 19.09 -12.68
N LEU A 257 19.52 20.07 -13.57
CA LEU A 257 18.23 20.60 -14.02
C LEU A 257 17.36 19.48 -14.61
N LEU A 258 17.95 18.64 -15.47
CA LEU A 258 17.27 17.47 -16.03
C LEU A 258 16.87 16.46 -14.93
N VAL A 259 17.75 16.19 -13.96
CA VAL A 259 17.43 15.29 -12.84
C VAL A 259 16.32 15.86 -11.96
N VAL A 260 16.31 17.16 -11.70
CA VAL A 260 15.26 17.85 -10.93
C VAL A 260 13.90 17.73 -11.62
N ILE A 261 13.84 17.94 -12.93
CA ILE A 261 12.62 17.76 -13.74
C ILE A 261 12.13 16.31 -13.65
N LEU A 262 13.04 15.36 -13.83
CA LEU A 262 12.74 13.93 -13.77
C LEU A 262 12.23 13.47 -12.41
N LEU A 263 12.89 13.86 -11.32
CA LEU A 263 12.47 13.55 -9.95
C LEU A 263 11.11 14.17 -9.63
N SER A 264 10.83 15.36 -10.16
CA SER A 264 9.55 16.04 -9.97
C SER A 264 8.42 15.37 -10.75
N ALA A 265 8.71 14.87 -11.97
CA ALA A 265 7.74 14.16 -12.80
C ALA A 265 7.42 12.75 -12.29
N VAL A 266 8.40 12.05 -11.71
CA VAL A 266 8.22 10.70 -11.17
C VAL A 266 7.65 10.72 -9.74
N GLY A 267 7.98 11.74 -8.95
CA GLY A 267 7.68 11.80 -7.53
C GLY A 267 6.25 12.17 -7.12
N ASN A 268 5.25 12.17 -8.03
CA ASN A 268 3.86 12.60 -7.77
C ASN A 268 3.73 13.99 -7.09
N ARG A 269 4.75 14.85 -7.20
CA ARG A 269 4.72 16.20 -6.62
C ARG A 269 3.77 17.07 -7.44
N HIS A 270 2.76 17.66 -6.79
CA HIS A 270 2.01 18.76 -7.41
C HIS A 270 2.94 19.96 -7.59
N ILE A 271 3.50 20.09 -8.79
CA ILE A 271 4.36 21.21 -9.17
C ILE A 271 3.46 22.46 -9.24
N LYS A 272 3.61 23.39 -8.29
CA LYS A 272 2.91 24.67 -8.31
C LYS A 272 3.53 25.61 -9.35
N GLY A 273 2.77 26.63 -9.78
CA GLY A 273 3.26 27.66 -10.70
C GLY A 273 4.56 28.33 -10.23
N GLU A 274 4.74 28.50 -8.92
CA GLU A 274 5.96 29.04 -8.32
C GLU A 274 7.18 28.15 -8.57
N ASN A 275 7.07 26.82 -8.44
CA ASN A 275 8.17 25.90 -8.72
C ASN A 275 8.55 25.93 -10.20
N ILE A 276 7.56 25.99 -11.09
CA ILE A 276 7.81 26.12 -12.54
C ILE A 276 8.55 27.43 -12.83
N PHE A 277 8.11 28.52 -12.20
CA PHE A 277 8.73 29.84 -12.32
C PHE A 277 10.18 29.86 -11.79
N GLY A 278 10.43 29.26 -10.63
CA GLY A 278 11.78 29.12 -10.06
C GLY A 278 12.71 28.30 -10.96
N LEU A 279 12.21 27.19 -11.52
CA LEU A 279 12.95 26.38 -12.47
C LEU A 279 13.28 27.15 -13.76
N PHE A 280 12.31 27.93 -14.27
CA PHE A 280 12.48 28.77 -15.46
C PHE A 280 13.53 29.87 -15.22
N MET A 281 13.50 30.53 -14.06
CA MET A 281 14.51 31.52 -13.66
C MET A 281 15.91 30.91 -13.56
N ALA A 282 16.04 29.72 -12.95
CA ALA A 282 17.31 29.03 -12.85
C ALA A 282 17.86 28.61 -14.23
N ALA A 283 16.98 28.14 -15.13
CA ALA A 283 17.33 27.81 -16.51
C ALA A 283 17.73 29.06 -17.31
N SER A 284 17.06 30.19 -17.10
CA SER A 284 17.38 31.47 -17.75
C SER A 284 18.75 32.00 -17.31
N GLY A 285 19.05 31.95 -16.01
CA GLY A 285 20.39 32.28 -15.49
C GLY A 285 21.49 31.39 -16.09
N LEU A 286 21.22 30.11 -16.29
CA LEU A 286 22.14 29.19 -16.96
C LEU A 286 22.38 29.55 -18.45
N LEU A 287 21.33 29.92 -19.17
CA LEU A 287 21.43 30.37 -20.56
C LEU A 287 22.28 31.64 -20.66
N ILE A 288 22.07 32.63 -19.78
CA ILE A 288 22.88 33.85 -19.70
C ILE A 288 24.36 33.53 -19.42
N TYR A 289 24.62 32.63 -18.46
CA TYR A 289 25.98 32.21 -18.11
C TYR A 289 26.72 31.54 -19.28
N THR A 290 26.01 30.75 -20.07
CA THR A 290 26.60 29.95 -21.16
C THR A 290 26.78 30.72 -22.46
N HIS A 291 25.88 31.67 -22.76
CA HIS A 291 25.82 32.37 -24.04
C HIS A 291 27.15 33.03 -24.45
N ASN A 292 27.86 33.70 -23.53
CA ASN A 292 29.11 34.37 -23.90
C ASN A 292 30.34 33.44 -23.90
N LYS A 293 30.24 32.26 -23.25
CA LYS A 293 31.33 31.27 -23.24
C LYS A 293 31.39 30.49 -24.56
N THR A 294 30.25 30.29 -25.20
CA THR A 294 30.14 29.82 -26.59
C THR A 294 30.75 30.84 -27.56
N ASN A 295 30.49 32.14 -27.40
CA ASN A 295 31.05 33.17 -28.27
C ASN A 295 32.58 33.34 -28.12
N LYS A 296 33.13 33.23 -26.89
CA LYS A 296 34.59 33.21 -26.68
C LYS A 296 35.27 31.96 -27.25
N ALA A 297 34.62 30.78 -27.18
CA ALA A 297 35.13 29.56 -27.78
C ALA A 297 35.08 29.56 -29.32
N GLU A 298 34.20 30.38 -29.91
CA GLU A 298 34.15 30.62 -31.36
C GLU A 298 35.28 31.55 -31.86
N GLN A 299 35.81 32.42 -31.00
CA GLN A 299 36.95 33.29 -31.35
C GLN A 299 38.33 32.62 -31.17
N ASP A 300 38.45 31.60 -30.31
CA ASP A 300 39.76 31.05 -29.90
C ASP A 300 40.18 29.71 -30.53
N ASN A 301 39.51 29.16 -31.56
CA ASN A 301 40.07 27.99 -32.25
C ASN A 301 39.58 27.77 -33.69
N ASN A 302 40.50 27.97 -34.63
CA ASN A 302 40.42 27.50 -36.02
C ASN A 302 40.95 26.05 -36.18
N GLU A 303 41.21 25.32 -35.09
CA GLU A 303 41.56 23.90 -35.12
C GLU A 303 40.62 23.07 -34.26
N ASN A 304 39.55 22.55 -34.87
CA ASN A 304 39.11 21.15 -34.73
C ASN A 304 37.71 20.96 -35.35
N VAL A 305 37.69 20.67 -36.65
CA VAL A 305 36.50 20.21 -37.39
C VAL A 305 35.91 18.91 -36.78
N LYS A 306 36.68 18.17 -35.96
CA LYS A 306 36.19 17.02 -35.17
C LYS A 306 35.29 17.40 -33.99
N SER A 307 35.47 18.58 -33.37
CA SER A 307 34.67 19.04 -32.23
C SER A 307 33.25 19.45 -32.64
N LYS A 308 33.11 20.16 -33.77
CA LYS A 308 31.80 20.56 -34.35
C LYS A 308 30.95 19.37 -34.81
N ARG A 309 31.57 18.28 -35.28
CA ARG A 309 30.87 17.04 -35.67
C ARG A 309 30.44 16.20 -34.45
N PHE A 310 31.17 16.31 -33.34
CA PHE A 310 30.85 15.67 -32.07
C PHE A 310 29.63 16.30 -31.41
N THR A 311 29.56 17.64 -31.35
CA THR A 311 28.45 18.38 -30.72
C THR A 311 27.11 18.19 -31.42
N ARG A 312 27.07 18.20 -32.77
CA ARG A 312 25.82 18.03 -33.54
C ARG A 312 25.27 16.59 -33.54
N LYS A 313 26.17 15.57 -33.50
CA LYS A 313 25.79 14.17 -33.26
C LYS A 313 25.38 13.92 -31.80
N PHE A 314 25.92 14.69 -30.86
CA PHE A 314 25.57 14.62 -29.44
C PHE A 314 24.14 15.13 -29.19
N THR A 315 23.72 16.24 -29.83
CA THR A 315 22.35 16.77 -29.73
C THR A 315 21.30 15.81 -30.30
N PHE A 316 21.58 15.15 -31.44
CA PHE A 316 20.68 14.15 -32.03
C PHE A 316 20.61 12.85 -31.20
N ARG A 317 21.73 12.38 -30.65
CA ARG A 317 21.75 11.25 -29.69
C ARG A 317 21.06 11.61 -28.36
N PHE A 318 21.05 12.88 -27.98
CA PHE A 318 20.33 13.41 -26.82
C PHE A 318 18.81 13.29 -26.99
N ILE A 319 18.30 13.50 -28.22
CA ILE A 319 16.88 13.29 -28.58
C ILE A 319 16.53 11.79 -28.55
N CYS A 320 17.40 10.90 -29.02
CA CYS A 320 17.21 9.44 -28.88
C CYS A 320 17.30 8.96 -27.42
N LEU A 321 18.11 9.61 -26.58
CA LEU A 321 18.14 9.44 -25.11
C LEU A 321 16.85 9.94 -24.45
N PHE A 322 16.22 10.96 -25.02
CA PHE A 322 14.89 11.47 -24.63
C PHE A 322 13.74 10.51 -25.04
N ALA A 323 13.90 9.76 -26.13
CA ALA A 323 12.98 8.70 -26.51
C ALA A 323 13.16 7.44 -25.64
N THR A 324 14.41 7.07 -25.31
CA THR A 324 14.67 6.03 -24.30
C THR A 324 14.27 6.47 -22.90
N PHE A 325 14.19 7.77 -22.61
CA PHE A 325 13.62 8.35 -21.38
C PHE A 325 12.13 8.04 -21.24
N PHE A 326 11.33 8.06 -22.30
CA PHE A 326 9.93 7.63 -22.20
C PHE A 326 9.81 6.12 -22.01
N ILE A 327 10.65 5.34 -22.67
CA ILE A 327 10.63 3.87 -22.56
C ILE A 327 11.15 3.41 -21.19
N THR A 328 12.24 3.99 -20.69
CA THR A 328 12.81 3.65 -19.38
C THR A 328 11.99 4.24 -18.24
N ALA A 329 11.44 5.46 -18.34
CA ALA A 329 10.51 5.97 -17.32
C ALA A 329 9.18 5.21 -17.33
N TRP A 330 8.70 4.74 -18.48
CA TRP A 330 7.52 3.86 -18.57
C TRP A 330 7.80 2.47 -17.99
N LEU A 331 8.96 1.86 -18.29
CA LEU A 331 9.38 0.58 -17.71
C LEU A 331 9.69 0.70 -16.21
N PHE A 332 10.29 1.80 -15.74
CA PHE A 332 10.52 2.07 -14.31
C PHE A 332 9.20 2.34 -13.61
N ARG A 333 8.30 3.14 -14.17
CA ARG A 333 6.96 3.36 -13.61
C ARG A 333 6.18 2.06 -13.47
N ARG A 334 6.38 1.09 -14.38
CA ARG A 334 5.75 -0.24 -14.35
C ARG A 334 6.43 -1.22 -13.38
N SER A 335 7.75 -1.09 -13.14
CA SER A 335 8.50 -1.92 -12.19
C SER A 335 8.48 -1.36 -10.76
N THR A 336 8.36 -0.04 -10.58
CA THR A 336 7.97 0.58 -9.30
C THR A 336 6.47 0.43 -9.06
N PHE A 337 5.61 0.27 -10.07
CA PHE A 337 4.23 -0.21 -9.82
C PHE A 337 4.18 -1.64 -9.28
N LEU A 338 5.24 -2.42 -9.51
CA LEU A 338 5.40 -3.79 -9.00
C LEU A 338 6.23 -3.86 -7.70
N ALA A 339 6.83 -2.76 -7.24
CA ALA A 339 7.71 -2.75 -6.05
C ALA A 339 7.57 -1.52 -5.12
N ALA A 340 6.77 -0.52 -5.48
CA ALA A 340 6.52 0.69 -4.71
C ALA A 340 5.09 1.15 -4.97
N VAL A 341 4.14 0.56 -4.25
CA VAL A 341 2.88 1.27 -3.96
C VAL A 341 3.29 2.48 -3.10
N PRO A 342 3.04 3.73 -3.52
CA PRO A 342 3.27 4.87 -2.65
C PRO A 342 2.34 4.74 -1.45
N VAL A 343 2.92 4.69 -0.25
CA VAL A 343 2.20 4.98 0.99
C VAL A 343 1.86 6.47 0.94
N SER A 344 0.67 6.82 0.42
CA SER A 344 0.09 8.13 0.67
C SER A 344 -0.52 8.12 2.07
N ARG A 345 0.29 8.45 3.09
CA ARG A 345 -0.22 9.04 4.32
C ARG A 345 0.10 10.52 4.29
N SER A 346 -0.83 11.28 3.72
CA SER A 346 -1.01 12.68 4.06
C SER A 346 -2.49 12.99 3.92
N HIS A 347 -3.22 12.91 5.03
CA HIS A 347 -4.38 13.76 5.31
C HIS A 347 -5.03 13.29 6.61
N ASP A 348 -4.49 13.76 7.74
CA ASP A 348 -5.33 13.90 8.93
C ASP A 348 -5.29 15.34 9.47
N GLN A 349 -4.22 16.12 9.28
CA GLN A 349 -4.16 17.49 9.82
C GLN A 349 -4.64 18.61 8.86
N ASP A 350 -4.58 18.43 7.53
CA ASP A 350 -5.17 19.39 6.57
C ASP A 350 -6.65 19.09 6.26
N TYR A 351 -7.17 17.96 6.74
CA TYR A 351 -8.55 17.54 6.47
C TYR A 351 -9.55 18.19 7.43
N ASP A 352 -9.15 18.51 8.65
CA ASP A 352 -10.02 19.19 9.63
C ASP A 352 -10.22 20.68 9.27
N ALA A 353 -9.20 21.37 8.74
CA ALA A 353 -9.34 22.73 8.19
C ALA A 353 -10.12 22.77 6.87
N PHE A 354 -10.05 21.69 6.07
CA PHE A 354 -10.87 21.53 4.85
C PHE A 354 -12.33 21.19 5.18
N ARG A 355 -12.59 20.44 6.27
CA ARG A 355 -13.93 20.09 6.83
C ARG A 355 -14.73 21.33 7.24
N GLU A 356 -14.14 22.26 7.97
CA GLU A 356 -14.81 23.51 8.39
C GLU A 356 -15.12 24.43 7.21
N SER A 357 -14.25 24.48 6.20
CA SER A 357 -14.42 25.39 5.04
C SER A 357 -15.54 24.99 4.06
N ARG A 358 -16.02 23.73 4.10
CA ARG A 358 -17.04 23.19 3.17
C ARG A 358 -18.35 22.74 3.82
N GLY A 359 -18.52 22.89 5.13
CA GLY A 359 -19.77 22.50 5.81
C GLY A 359 -20.07 21.00 5.72
N LEU A 360 -19.04 20.16 5.63
CA LEU A 360 -19.18 18.71 5.65
C LEU A 360 -19.37 18.25 7.11
N HIS A 361 -20.64 18.27 7.57
CA HIS A 361 -21.06 17.60 8.79
C HIS A 361 -20.83 16.09 8.66
N ASP A 362 -20.63 15.43 9.80
CA ASP A 362 -20.38 13.99 9.90
C ASP A 362 -21.25 13.20 8.93
N VAL A 363 -20.61 12.34 8.13
CA VAL A 363 -21.35 11.24 7.49
C VAL A 363 -21.87 10.42 8.66
N ASP A 364 -23.18 10.53 8.91
CA ASP A 364 -23.92 9.76 9.91
C ASP A 364 -23.37 8.33 9.92
N ILE A 365 -22.61 7.99 10.96
CA ILE A 365 -22.35 6.59 11.28
C ILE A 365 -23.75 6.07 11.55
N ALA A 366 -24.33 5.33 10.59
CA ALA A 366 -25.70 4.86 10.63
C ALA A 366 -26.08 4.45 12.05
N SER A 367 -27.12 5.10 12.58
CA SER A 367 -27.54 4.98 13.97
C SER A 367 -27.65 3.52 14.41
N THR A 368 -27.30 3.23 15.67
CA THR A 368 -27.70 1.97 16.32
C THR A 368 -29.16 1.98 16.77
N ASP A 369 -29.86 3.10 16.57
CA ASP A 369 -31.30 3.25 16.75
C ASP A 369 -32.04 2.78 15.49
N PHE A 370 -32.82 1.71 15.66
CA PHE A 370 -33.71 1.16 14.63
C PHE A 370 -35.20 1.38 14.98
N SER A 371 -35.51 2.29 15.91
CA SER A 371 -36.88 2.55 16.38
C SER A 371 -37.82 3.05 15.28
N HIS A 372 -37.28 3.61 14.18
CA HIS A 372 -38.10 3.99 13.02
C HIS A 372 -38.76 2.79 12.35
N ILE A 373 -38.14 1.61 12.41
CA ILE A 373 -38.71 0.37 11.84
C ILE A 373 -39.97 -0.03 12.62
N GLU A 374 -39.89 -0.02 13.95
CA GLU A 374 -41.03 -0.31 14.82
C GLU A 374 -42.16 0.71 14.64
N LYS A 375 -41.81 2.01 14.56
CA LYS A 375 -42.79 3.10 14.35
C LYS A 375 -43.48 3.03 12.99
N ALA A 376 -42.78 2.55 11.95
CA ALA A 376 -43.33 2.43 10.60
C ALA A 376 -44.13 1.14 10.38
N GLU A 377 -44.00 0.14 11.25
CA GLU A 377 -44.66 -1.15 11.10
C GLU A 377 -46.15 -1.07 11.44
N THR A 378 -46.99 -1.48 10.50
CA THR A 378 -48.46 -1.40 10.66
C THR A 378 -49.06 -2.71 11.13
N ASN A 379 -48.42 -3.85 10.80
CA ASN A 379 -48.87 -5.17 11.19
C ASN A 379 -48.69 -5.36 12.72
N PRO A 380 -49.77 -5.63 13.50
CA PRO A 380 -49.69 -5.81 14.94
C PRO A 380 -48.76 -6.95 15.39
N GLU A 381 -48.75 -8.07 14.66
CA GLU A 381 -47.90 -9.23 14.97
C GLU A 381 -46.42 -8.91 14.75
N MET A 382 -46.11 -8.11 13.73
CA MET A 382 -44.74 -7.70 13.44
C MET A 382 -44.25 -6.62 14.42
N ARG A 383 -45.12 -5.70 14.84
CA ARG A 383 -44.81 -4.76 15.93
C ARG A 383 -44.48 -5.48 17.23
N ASP A 384 -45.28 -6.50 17.59
CA ASP A 384 -45.00 -7.33 18.76
C ASP A 384 -43.60 -7.96 18.64
N PHE A 385 -43.30 -8.63 17.52
CA PHE A 385 -41.97 -9.18 17.24
C PHE A 385 -40.83 -8.16 17.34
N LEU A 386 -41.02 -6.94 16.84
CA LEU A 386 -39.99 -5.90 16.86
C LEU A 386 -39.65 -5.42 18.28
N SER A 387 -40.58 -5.58 19.23
CA SER A 387 -40.38 -5.28 20.65
C SER A 387 -39.67 -6.39 21.44
N TRP A 388 -39.51 -7.58 20.85
CA TRP A 388 -38.93 -8.73 21.54
C TRP A 388 -37.45 -8.53 21.84
N ARG A 389 -37.06 -9.05 23.00
CA ARG A 389 -35.65 -9.27 23.34
C ARG A 389 -35.14 -10.52 22.65
N LEU A 390 -34.42 -10.36 21.54
CA LEU A 390 -34.10 -11.45 20.61
C LEU A 390 -33.28 -12.59 21.23
N VAL A 391 -32.49 -12.33 22.28
CA VAL A 391 -31.76 -13.38 22.99
C VAL A 391 -32.68 -14.38 23.71
N ASP A 392 -33.91 -13.97 24.03
CA ASP A 392 -34.93 -14.81 24.68
C ASP A 392 -35.77 -15.59 23.64
N HIS A 393 -35.63 -15.26 22.34
CA HIS A 393 -36.31 -15.89 21.20
C HIS A 393 -35.30 -16.37 20.12
N PRO A 394 -34.38 -17.28 20.47
CA PRO A 394 -33.22 -17.58 19.66
C PRO A 394 -33.51 -18.25 18.29
N GLU A 395 -34.72 -18.76 18.05
CA GLU A 395 -35.06 -19.50 16.82
C GLU A 395 -35.91 -18.67 15.83
N ASP A 396 -36.39 -17.50 16.26
CA ASP A 396 -37.42 -16.73 15.55
C ASP A 396 -36.90 -15.40 14.99
N THR A 397 -35.59 -15.16 15.07
CA THR A 397 -34.95 -13.91 14.64
C THR A 397 -35.14 -13.59 13.16
N ASP A 398 -35.43 -14.59 12.32
CA ASP A 398 -35.59 -14.46 10.87
C ASP A 398 -37.02 -14.10 10.40
N LYS A 399 -37.96 -13.90 11.35
CA LYS A 399 -39.39 -13.74 11.06
C LYS A 399 -39.68 -12.58 10.10
N ARG A 400 -39.13 -11.39 10.36
CA ARG A 400 -39.35 -10.20 9.53
C ARG A 400 -38.67 -10.33 8.16
N ALA A 401 -37.45 -10.85 8.12
CA ALA A 401 -36.63 -10.96 6.90
C ALA A 401 -37.37 -11.68 5.75
N LYS A 402 -38.17 -12.70 6.07
CA LYS A 402 -39.00 -13.45 5.11
C LYS A 402 -40.05 -12.61 4.37
N THR A 403 -40.40 -11.43 4.86
CA THR A 403 -41.39 -10.54 4.25
C THR A 403 -40.77 -9.40 3.46
N LEU A 404 -39.45 -9.19 3.61
CA LEU A 404 -38.75 -8.05 3.02
C LEU A 404 -38.35 -8.36 1.59
N THR A 405 -38.64 -7.41 0.70
CA THR A 405 -38.50 -7.63 -0.76
C THR A 405 -37.40 -6.80 -1.40
N ARG A 406 -36.82 -5.85 -0.65
CA ARG A 406 -35.74 -4.96 -1.08
C ARG A 406 -34.46 -5.25 -0.32
N ASN A 407 -33.34 -5.01 -0.99
CA ASN A 407 -32.00 -5.17 -0.43
C ASN A 407 -31.78 -4.27 0.77
N GLU A 408 -32.18 -3.00 0.69
CA GLU A 408 -31.99 -2.03 1.77
C GLU A 408 -32.67 -2.51 3.06
N ASP A 409 -33.93 -2.94 2.96
CA ASP A 409 -34.73 -3.40 4.10
C ASP A 409 -34.11 -4.67 4.73
N ILE A 410 -33.63 -5.61 3.91
CA ILE A 410 -32.95 -6.83 4.36
C ILE A 410 -31.64 -6.52 5.10
N VAL A 411 -30.84 -5.61 4.54
CA VAL A 411 -29.56 -5.22 5.13
C VAL A 411 -29.79 -4.49 6.46
N GLU A 412 -30.76 -3.60 6.50
CA GLU A 412 -31.15 -2.89 7.72
C GLU A 412 -31.68 -3.85 8.79
N GLU A 413 -32.53 -4.81 8.42
CA GLU A 413 -33.04 -5.83 9.33
C GLU A 413 -31.92 -6.72 9.89
N ALA A 414 -31.00 -7.15 9.03
CA ALA A 414 -29.84 -7.93 9.46
C ALA A 414 -28.98 -7.14 10.45
N GLN A 415 -28.77 -5.84 10.21
CA GLN A 415 -28.04 -4.97 11.15
C GLN A 415 -28.80 -4.79 12.45
N ARG A 416 -30.12 -4.58 12.43
CA ARG A 416 -30.96 -4.49 13.64
C ARG A 416 -30.83 -5.74 14.51
N ILE A 417 -30.97 -6.92 13.91
CA ILE A 417 -30.86 -8.20 14.63
C ILE A 417 -29.47 -8.34 15.26
N LEU A 418 -28.41 -8.12 14.49
CA LEU A 418 -27.04 -8.25 14.97
C LEU A 418 -26.74 -7.23 16.08
N VAL A 419 -27.15 -5.96 15.93
CA VAL A 419 -26.97 -4.93 16.96
C VAL A 419 -27.74 -5.31 18.23
N ASN A 420 -29.02 -5.67 18.14
CA ASN A 420 -29.84 -6.02 19.30
C ASN A 420 -29.25 -7.22 20.07
N LEU A 421 -28.90 -8.30 19.36
CA LEU A 421 -28.27 -9.47 19.96
C LEU A 421 -26.96 -9.11 20.65
N LEU A 422 -26.11 -8.30 20.02
CA LEU A 422 -24.83 -7.91 20.62
C LEU A 422 -25.00 -6.94 21.79
N GLN A 423 -25.97 -6.02 21.75
CA GLN A 423 -26.25 -5.13 22.87
C GLN A 423 -26.65 -5.93 24.11
N ASP A 424 -27.56 -6.90 23.95
CA ASP A 424 -27.99 -7.80 25.02
C ASP A 424 -26.83 -8.69 25.52
N LEU A 425 -26.00 -9.20 24.61
CA LEU A 425 -24.94 -10.13 24.98
C LEU A 425 -23.72 -9.45 25.58
N LEU A 426 -23.32 -8.29 25.08
CA LEU A 426 -22.20 -7.51 25.64
C LEU A 426 -22.59 -6.86 26.97
N GLY A 427 -23.86 -6.50 27.14
CA GLY A 427 -24.34 -5.86 28.37
C GLY A 427 -23.59 -4.56 28.65
N LYS A 428 -22.85 -4.52 29.77
CA LYS A 428 -22.05 -3.35 30.17
C LYS A 428 -20.66 -3.31 29.54
N ALA A 429 -20.22 -4.39 28.89
CA ALA A 429 -18.88 -4.48 28.33
C ALA A 429 -18.67 -3.43 27.24
N LYS A 430 -17.55 -2.71 27.31
CA LYS A 430 -17.10 -1.75 26.28
C LYS A 430 -15.86 -2.22 25.54
N HIS A 431 -15.30 -3.36 25.97
CA HIS A 431 -14.09 -3.91 25.40
C HIS A 431 -14.31 -5.35 24.92
N VAL A 432 -13.70 -5.70 23.80
CA VAL A 432 -13.72 -7.07 23.28
C VAL A 432 -12.33 -7.55 22.83
N MET A 433 -12.12 -8.86 22.93
CA MET A 433 -11.05 -9.56 22.21
C MET A 433 -11.65 -10.19 20.96
N LEU A 434 -11.18 -9.81 19.76
CA LEU A 434 -11.63 -10.39 18.49
C LEU A 434 -10.66 -11.47 18.00
N ILE A 435 -11.08 -12.71 18.15
CA ILE A 435 -10.24 -13.87 17.87
C ILE A 435 -10.40 -14.29 16.41
N GLU A 436 -9.32 -14.82 15.84
CA GLU A 436 -9.24 -15.58 14.57
C GLU A 436 -9.60 -14.86 13.27
N ILE A 437 -9.33 -13.56 13.16
CA ILE A 437 -9.64 -12.76 11.95
C ILE A 437 -9.07 -13.35 10.64
N ALA A 438 -9.79 -13.16 9.53
CA ALA A 438 -9.50 -13.76 8.25
C ALA A 438 -8.71 -12.82 7.36
N THR A 439 -7.54 -13.28 6.93
CA THR A 439 -6.56 -12.49 6.17
C THR A 439 -6.09 -13.19 4.88
N TYR A 440 -6.89 -14.13 4.37
CA TYR A 440 -6.58 -14.96 3.20
C TYR A 440 -7.55 -14.69 2.03
N GLU A 441 -7.22 -15.18 0.84
CA GLU A 441 -7.82 -14.73 -0.44
C GLU A 441 -9.26 -15.20 -0.73
N ASN A 442 -9.91 -15.93 0.17
CA ASN A 442 -11.35 -16.19 0.06
C ASN A 442 -12.10 -14.92 0.45
N LYS A 443 -12.52 -14.10 -0.52
CA LYS A 443 -13.07 -12.75 -0.29
C LYS A 443 -14.23 -12.68 0.72
N GLY A 444 -14.96 -13.78 0.90
CA GLY A 444 -16.05 -13.88 1.87
C GLY A 444 -15.60 -13.79 3.32
N ASP A 445 -14.57 -14.54 3.72
CA ASP A 445 -14.20 -14.62 5.14
C ASP A 445 -13.63 -13.28 5.67
N PRO A 446 -12.79 -12.54 4.92
CA PRO A 446 -12.43 -11.17 5.27
C PRO A 446 -13.61 -10.21 5.27
N ALA A 447 -14.64 -10.40 4.42
CA ALA A 447 -15.84 -9.58 4.47
C ALA A 447 -16.64 -9.78 5.77
N ILE A 448 -16.66 -11.02 6.29
CA ILE A 448 -17.18 -11.30 7.65
C ILE A 448 -16.38 -10.51 8.68
N THR A 449 -15.04 -10.60 8.68
CA THR A 449 -14.18 -9.82 9.61
C THR A 449 -14.46 -8.32 9.52
N VAL A 450 -14.60 -7.77 8.31
CA VAL A 450 -14.92 -6.35 8.11
C VAL A 450 -16.27 -6.01 8.71
N GLY A 451 -17.29 -6.84 8.47
CA GLY A 451 -18.62 -6.65 9.05
C GLY A 451 -18.63 -6.71 10.58
N GLU A 452 -17.89 -7.65 11.19
CA GLU A 452 -17.71 -7.75 12.64
C GLU A 452 -17.09 -6.46 13.22
N VAL A 453 -16.00 -5.98 12.61
CA VAL A 453 -15.27 -4.79 13.05
C VAL A 453 -16.12 -3.53 12.89
N MET A 454 -16.81 -3.38 11.75
CA MET A 454 -17.68 -2.23 11.50
C MET A 454 -18.85 -2.18 12.47
N LEU A 455 -19.45 -3.33 12.79
CA LEU A 455 -20.55 -3.44 13.73
C LEU A 455 -20.10 -3.09 15.16
N LEU A 456 -18.99 -3.67 15.63
CA LEU A 456 -18.42 -3.38 16.95
C LEU A 456 -18.08 -1.89 17.09
N ARG A 457 -17.47 -1.29 16.07
CA ARG A 457 -17.15 0.15 16.05
C ARG A 457 -18.41 1.01 16.09
N ARG A 458 -19.45 0.66 15.32
CA ARG A 458 -20.75 1.36 15.33
C ARG A 458 -21.41 1.34 16.70
N MET A 459 -21.20 0.27 17.46
CA MET A 459 -21.70 0.13 18.84
C MET A 459 -20.80 0.79 19.89
N ASN A 460 -19.76 1.53 19.48
CA ASN A 460 -18.75 2.12 20.35
C ASN A 460 -18.08 1.08 21.28
N ILE A 461 -17.75 -0.09 20.72
CA ILE A 461 -17.05 -1.17 21.40
C ILE A 461 -15.59 -1.19 20.92
N SER A 462 -14.66 -1.14 21.88
CA SER A 462 -13.23 -1.13 21.61
C SER A 462 -12.69 -2.56 21.47
N ILE A 463 -12.03 -2.85 20.36
CA ILE A 463 -11.28 -4.10 20.18
C ILE A 463 -9.91 -3.94 20.84
N VAL A 464 -9.72 -4.53 22.03
CA VAL A 464 -8.50 -4.37 22.83
C VAL A 464 -7.44 -5.42 22.51
N PHE A 465 -7.83 -6.50 21.85
CA PHE A 465 -6.94 -7.55 21.36
C PHE A 465 -7.53 -8.17 20.10
N TYR A 466 -6.67 -8.53 19.16
CA TYR A 466 -7.06 -9.41 18.06
C TYR A 466 -5.90 -10.30 17.62
N CYS A 467 -6.22 -11.38 16.90
CA CYS A 467 -5.26 -12.29 16.29
C CYS A 467 -5.81 -12.81 14.96
N LYS A 468 -4.96 -13.00 13.94
CA LYS A 468 -5.38 -13.67 12.70
C LYS A 468 -5.37 -15.20 12.85
N SER A 469 -6.21 -15.87 12.09
CA SER A 469 -6.39 -17.33 12.14
C SER A 469 -5.07 -18.10 12.10
N SER A 470 -4.11 -17.73 11.24
CA SER A 470 -2.86 -18.48 11.04
C SER A 470 -1.90 -18.51 12.24
N ILE A 471 -2.02 -17.56 13.17
CA ILE A 471 -1.11 -17.43 14.32
C ILE A 471 -1.83 -17.48 15.67
N CYS A 472 -3.17 -17.44 15.68
CA CYS A 472 -3.91 -17.25 16.91
C CYS A 472 -3.78 -18.41 17.91
N LYS A 473 -3.41 -19.61 17.43
CA LYS A 473 -3.11 -20.78 18.28
C LYS A 473 -1.71 -20.72 18.94
N ASN A 474 -0.83 -19.82 18.52
CA ASN A 474 0.51 -19.73 19.07
C ASN A 474 0.45 -19.26 20.53
N ASN A 475 1.15 -19.96 21.42
CA ASN A 475 1.22 -19.66 22.84
C ASN A 475 1.56 -18.18 23.10
N THR A 476 2.44 -17.56 22.31
CA THR A 476 2.75 -16.12 22.49
C THR A 476 1.52 -15.21 22.38
N TYR A 477 0.57 -15.51 21.49
CA TYR A 477 -0.66 -14.72 21.34
C TYR A 477 -1.68 -15.06 22.42
N VAL A 478 -1.79 -16.34 22.78
CA VAL A 478 -2.65 -16.81 23.86
C VAL A 478 -2.22 -16.20 25.19
N ASP A 479 -0.92 -16.21 25.48
CA ASP A 479 -0.34 -15.66 26.71
C ASP A 479 -0.55 -14.14 26.78
N LYS A 480 -0.39 -13.42 25.66
CA LYS A 480 -0.73 -11.99 25.57
C LYS A 480 -2.20 -11.72 25.86
N ALA A 481 -3.11 -12.55 25.34
CA ALA A 481 -4.55 -12.42 25.63
C ALA A 481 -4.83 -12.69 27.12
N VAL A 482 -4.19 -13.70 27.71
CA VAL A 482 -4.33 -14.04 29.14
C VAL A 482 -3.77 -12.93 30.04
N GLU A 483 -2.68 -12.29 29.64
CA GLU A 483 -2.10 -11.15 30.36
C GLU A 483 -3.02 -9.93 30.29
N LEU A 484 -3.48 -9.55 29.09
CA LEU A 484 -4.37 -8.41 28.87
C LEU A 484 -5.70 -8.59 29.61
N ASN A 485 -6.21 -9.82 29.69
CA ASN A 485 -7.43 -10.15 30.42
C ASN A 485 -7.39 -9.75 31.90
N LYS A 486 -6.20 -9.67 32.53
CA LYS A 486 -6.04 -9.28 33.94
C LYS A 486 -6.36 -7.80 34.19
N ASN A 487 -6.34 -6.98 33.14
CA ASN A 487 -6.56 -5.53 33.24
C ASN A 487 -8.04 -5.14 33.25
N TYR A 488 -8.96 -6.10 33.11
CA TYR A 488 -10.40 -5.83 32.98
C TYR A 488 -11.20 -6.62 34.01
N GLY A 489 -12.17 -5.97 34.65
CA GLY A 489 -13.15 -6.64 35.52
C GLY A 489 -14.02 -7.64 34.77
N LYS A 490 -14.70 -8.55 35.48
CA LYS A 490 -15.43 -9.71 34.89
C LYS A 490 -16.39 -9.32 33.74
N ASP A 491 -17.14 -8.23 33.92
CA ASP A 491 -18.20 -7.79 33.02
C ASP A 491 -17.77 -6.67 32.05
N GLU A 492 -16.48 -6.29 32.05
CA GLU A 492 -15.96 -5.20 31.21
C GLU A 492 -15.42 -5.67 29.86
N LEU A 493 -15.13 -6.98 29.75
CA LEU A 493 -14.48 -7.61 28.62
C LEU A 493 -15.22 -8.87 28.17
N VAL A 494 -15.60 -8.92 26.88
CA VAL A 494 -16.18 -10.10 26.23
C VAL A 494 -15.25 -10.62 25.15
N ILE A 495 -15.18 -11.94 24.97
CA ILE A 495 -14.42 -12.54 23.88
C ILE A 495 -15.37 -12.83 22.74
N VAL A 496 -15.03 -12.37 21.54
CA VAL A 496 -15.78 -12.65 20.32
C VAL A 496 -14.91 -13.40 19.33
N MET A 497 -15.48 -14.37 18.63
CA MET A 497 -14.76 -15.25 17.71
C MET A 497 -15.40 -15.19 16.33
N GLN A 498 -14.56 -15.14 15.29
CA GLN A 498 -15.00 -14.91 13.93
C GLN A 498 -16.10 -15.87 13.46
N GLY A 499 -17.08 -15.34 12.72
CA GLY A 499 -18.11 -16.08 12.00
C GLY A 499 -17.57 -16.82 10.77
N GLY A 500 -18.48 -17.47 10.04
CA GLY A 500 -18.24 -18.03 8.71
C GLY A 500 -18.67 -19.49 8.55
N GLY A 501 -18.07 -20.17 7.57
CA GLY A 501 -18.35 -21.58 7.28
C GLY A 501 -17.23 -22.50 7.75
N ASN A 502 -16.71 -22.29 8.96
CA ASN A 502 -15.48 -22.91 9.46
C ASN A 502 -15.67 -23.70 10.77
N MET A 503 -16.91 -24.13 11.05
CA MET A 503 -17.26 -25.02 12.15
C MET A 503 -17.70 -26.38 11.60
N VAL A 504 -17.13 -27.47 12.13
CA VAL A 504 -17.30 -28.86 11.64
C VAL A 504 -16.83 -29.04 10.19
N GLY A 505 -15.72 -29.76 10.00
CA GLY A 505 -15.05 -29.90 8.70
C GLY A 505 -13.77 -29.07 8.56
N TYR A 506 -13.50 -28.18 9.51
CA TYR A 506 -12.30 -27.34 9.54
C TYR A 506 -11.67 -27.31 10.95
N VAL A 507 -11.25 -28.49 11.42
CA VAL A 507 -10.73 -28.75 12.77
C VAL A 507 -9.64 -27.78 13.23
N TYR A 508 -8.91 -27.16 12.31
CA TYR A 508 -7.94 -26.09 12.62
C TYR A 508 -8.58 -24.91 13.37
N PHE A 509 -9.75 -24.42 12.93
CA PHE A 509 -10.44 -23.30 13.57
C PHE A 509 -11.10 -23.74 14.88
N ASP A 510 -11.70 -24.93 14.91
CA ASP A 510 -12.26 -25.51 16.14
C ASP A 510 -11.19 -25.64 17.24
N ASN A 511 -9.95 -25.97 16.87
CA ASN A 511 -8.81 -25.99 17.79
C ASN A 511 -8.41 -24.62 18.32
N ILE A 512 -8.48 -23.57 17.51
CA ILE A 512 -8.21 -22.20 17.99
C ILE A 512 -9.26 -21.84 19.03
N ARG A 513 -10.54 -21.99 18.68
CA ARG A 513 -11.66 -21.68 19.59
C ARG A 513 -11.58 -22.45 20.89
N LYS A 514 -11.27 -23.75 20.85
CA LYS A 514 -11.07 -24.58 22.04
C LYS A 514 -10.06 -23.96 23.02
N VAL A 515 -8.91 -23.49 22.53
CA VAL A 515 -7.87 -22.90 23.38
C VAL A 515 -8.39 -21.68 24.15
N TYR A 516 -9.10 -20.77 23.48
CA TYR A 516 -9.65 -19.58 24.11
C TYR A 516 -10.85 -19.92 25.01
N ILE A 517 -11.72 -20.84 24.61
CA ILE A 517 -12.84 -21.32 25.47
C ILE A 517 -12.31 -21.91 26.79
N GLU A 518 -11.23 -22.69 26.74
CA GLU A 518 -10.63 -23.32 27.92
C GLU A 518 -9.81 -22.35 28.77
N LYS A 519 -9.17 -21.35 28.16
CA LYS A 519 -8.34 -20.36 28.89
C LYS A 519 -9.15 -19.25 29.56
N PHE A 520 -10.39 -19.02 29.13
CA PHE A 520 -11.24 -17.94 29.63
C PHE A 520 -12.60 -18.44 30.13
N PRO A 521 -12.64 -19.36 31.12
CA PRO A 521 -13.89 -19.96 31.60
C PRO A 521 -14.84 -18.96 32.27
N ASP A 522 -14.29 -17.89 32.87
CA ASP A 522 -15.07 -16.85 33.57
C ASP A 522 -15.55 -15.72 32.65
N ARG A 523 -15.16 -15.74 31.38
CA ARG A 523 -15.54 -14.72 30.38
C ARG A 523 -16.73 -15.20 29.57
N LYS A 524 -17.59 -14.27 29.23
CA LYS A 524 -18.59 -14.50 28.19
C LYS A 524 -17.88 -14.58 26.84
N ILE A 525 -18.25 -15.60 26.06
CA ILE A 525 -17.68 -15.87 24.74
C ILE A 525 -18.82 -15.93 23.73
N VAL A 526 -18.74 -15.14 22.67
CA VAL A 526 -19.70 -15.18 21.56
C VAL A 526 -18.96 -15.63 20.31
N VAL A 527 -19.33 -16.80 19.78
CA VAL A 527 -18.88 -17.25 18.46
C VAL A 527 -19.89 -16.74 17.45
N PHE A 528 -19.46 -15.81 16.59
CA PHE A 528 -20.31 -15.21 15.59
C PHE A 528 -20.81 -16.21 14.54
N SER A 529 -21.76 -15.76 13.71
CA SER A 529 -22.62 -16.59 12.86
C SER A 529 -21.86 -17.68 12.09
N GLN A 530 -22.09 -18.94 12.45
CA GLN A 530 -21.49 -20.12 11.84
C GLN A 530 -22.48 -20.83 10.92
N SER A 531 -21.98 -21.39 9.83
CA SER A 531 -22.67 -22.48 9.14
C SER A 531 -22.03 -23.81 9.46
N ILE A 532 -22.85 -24.81 9.74
CA ILE A 532 -22.46 -26.19 9.97
C ILE A 532 -22.96 -27.02 8.80
N TRP A 533 -22.05 -27.81 8.22
CA TRP A 533 -22.42 -28.71 7.15
C TRP A 533 -21.84 -30.10 7.38
N LEU A 534 -22.64 -31.13 7.15
CA LEU A 534 -22.28 -32.52 7.39
C LEU A 534 -22.07 -33.29 6.08
N ASN A 535 -21.04 -34.11 6.07
CA ASN A 535 -20.65 -34.95 4.94
C ASN A 535 -20.09 -36.28 5.42
N LYS A 536 -19.91 -37.22 4.49
CA LYS A 536 -19.44 -38.58 4.84
C LYS A 536 -18.06 -38.58 5.53
N ASN A 537 -17.25 -37.56 5.30
CA ASN A 537 -15.86 -37.46 5.76
C ASN A 537 -15.69 -36.64 7.06
N ASN A 538 -16.67 -35.84 7.50
CA ASN A 538 -16.53 -34.96 8.67
C ASN A 538 -17.31 -35.41 9.92
N LYS A 539 -17.74 -36.69 9.97
CA LYS A 539 -18.39 -37.26 11.15
C LYS A 539 -17.50 -37.24 12.39
N ALA A 540 -16.19 -37.47 12.23
CA ALA A 540 -15.21 -37.38 13.32
C ALA A 540 -15.05 -35.92 13.81
N ASP A 541 -15.06 -34.96 12.89
CA ASP A 541 -14.99 -33.53 13.23
C ASP A 541 -16.23 -33.07 14.00
N LEU A 542 -17.41 -33.59 13.67
CA LEU A 542 -18.64 -33.33 14.43
C LEU A 542 -18.49 -33.83 15.87
N GLU A 543 -17.99 -35.05 16.07
CA GLU A 543 -17.74 -35.60 17.42
C GLU A 543 -16.76 -34.73 18.20
N TYR A 544 -15.67 -34.29 17.56
CA TYR A 544 -14.72 -33.37 18.17
C TYR A 544 -15.40 -32.06 18.59
N CYS A 545 -16.22 -31.47 17.71
CA CYS A 545 -16.96 -30.25 18.00
C CYS A 545 -17.95 -30.42 19.16
N ARG A 546 -18.57 -31.61 19.33
CA ARG A 546 -19.41 -31.89 20.50
C ARG A 546 -18.64 -31.70 21.80
N HIS A 547 -17.39 -32.16 21.86
CA HIS A 547 -16.52 -31.97 23.04
C HIS A 547 -16.10 -30.51 23.25
N VAL A 548 -15.87 -29.75 22.19
CA VAL A 548 -15.46 -28.34 22.29
C VAL A 548 -16.63 -27.47 22.77
N TYR A 549 -17.80 -27.63 22.16
CA TYR A 549 -18.88 -26.67 22.24
C TYR A 549 -20.04 -27.06 23.15
N SER A 550 -20.20 -28.32 23.57
CA SER A 550 -21.31 -28.71 24.47
C SER A 550 -21.03 -28.35 25.92
N ASN A 551 -22.11 -28.16 26.70
CA ASN A 551 -22.09 -27.88 28.13
C ASN A 551 -21.22 -26.65 28.49
N ARG A 552 -21.34 -25.57 27.71
CA ARG A 552 -20.62 -24.31 27.91
C ARG A 552 -21.61 -23.19 28.22
N SER A 553 -21.88 -22.95 29.50
CA SER A 553 -22.82 -21.90 29.93
C SER A 553 -22.35 -20.48 29.62
N ASN A 554 -21.04 -20.26 29.51
CA ASN A 554 -20.44 -18.97 29.19
C ASN A 554 -20.26 -18.74 27.67
N VAL A 555 -20.58 -19.73 26.83
CA VAL A 555 -20.43 -19.65 25.37
C VAL A 555 -21.81 -19.50 24.71
N VAL A 556 -21.90 -18.57 23.76
CA VAL A 556 -23.05 -18.37 22.88
C VAL A 556 -22.59 -18.60 21.45
N LEU A 557 -23.30 -19.45 20.71
CA LEU A 557 -23.02 -19.72 19.30
C LEU A 557 -24.12 -19.13 18.44
N PHE A 558 -23.74 -18.28 17.50
CA PHE A 558 -24.64 -17.83 16.45
C PHE A 558 -24.64 -18.81 15.30
N MET A 559 -25.82 -19.24 14.87
CA MET A 559 -26.04 -20.10 13.72
C MET A 559 -26.60 -19.27 12.59
N ARG A 560 -25.92 -19.33 11.44
CA ARG A 560 -26.17 -18.43 10.31
C ARG A 560 -27.44 -18.76 9.54
N ASP A 561 -27.93 -19.98 9.64
CA ASP A 561 -29.07 -20.48 8.87
C ASP A 561 -29.80 -21.60 9.64
N ARG A 562 -31.06 -21.85 9.30
CA ARG A 562 -31.90 -22.82 10.02
C ARG A 562 -31.35 -24.24 10.00
N GLN A 563 -30.77 -24.69 8.89
CA GLN A 563 -30.14 -26.01 8.83
C GLN A 563 -28.99 -26.12 9.85
N SER A 564 -28.13 -25.12 9.91
CA SER A 564 -27.02 -25.06 10.86
C SER A 564 -27.52 -25.03 12.31
N LEU A 565 -28.61 -24.30 12.60
CA LEU A 565 -29.24 -24.26 13.91
C LEU A 565 -29.75 -25.63 14.36
N GLU A 566 -30.48 -26.34 13.50
CA GLU A 566 -31.03 -27.66 13.83
C GLU A 566 -29.93 -28.71 14.03
N ILE A 567 -28.86 -28.64 13.24
CA ILE A 567 -27.67 -29.47 13.46
C ILE A 567 -27.02 -29.11 14.81
N ALA A 568 -26.82 -27.83 15.12
CA ALA A 568 -26.24 -27.41 16.38
C ALA A 568 -27.08 -27.85 17.58
N LYS A 569 -28.41 -27.68 17.56
CA LYS A 569 -29.33 -28.09 18.64
C LYS A 569 -29.22 -29.57 18.96
N THR A 570 -29.09 -30.40 17.92
CA THR A 570 -28.95 -31.85 18.07
C THR A 570 -27.61 -32.24 18.70
N ASN A 571 -26.54 -31.45 18.46
CA ASN A 571 -25.16 -31.86 18.73
C ASN A 571 -24.48 -31.12 19.88
N PHE A 572 -24.80 -29.84 20.12
CA PHE A 572 -24.13 -28.96 21.07
C PHE A 572 -25.04 -28.62 22.24
N LYS A 573 -25.46 -29.66 22.97
CA LYS A 573 -26.38 -29.54 24.11
C LYS A 573 -25.74 -28.73 25.24
N GLY A 574 -26.56 -28.02 26.02
CA GLY A 574 -26.09 -27.26 27.19
C GLY A 574 -25.30 -25.99 26.87
N THR A 575 -25.41 -25.50 25.63
CA THR A 575 -24.78 -24.26 25.15
C THR A 575 -25.84 -23.41 24.47
N THR A 576 -25.75 -22.09 24.62
CA THR A 576 -26.75 -21.17 24.04
C THR A 576 -26.54 -21.09 22.52
N LEU A 577 -27.59 -21.39 21.75
CA LEU A 577 -27.59 -21.36 20.29
C LEU A 577 -28.60 -20.32 19.82
N ILE A 578 -28.19 -19.40 18.94
CA ILE A 578 -29.06 -18.31 18.46
C ILE A 578 -28.98 -18.25 16.93
N LEU A 579 -30.12 -18.21 16.24
CA LEU A 579 -30.20 -17.91 14.82
C LEU A 579 -29.83 -16.44 14.60
N ALA A 580 -28.80 -16.16 13.81
CA ALA A 580 -28.37 -14.79 13.53
C ALA A 580 -27.91 -14.63 12.08
N PRO A 581 -28.10 -13.45 11.46
CA PRO A 581 -27.59 -13.19 10.11
C PRO A 581 -26.06 -13.34 10.01
N ASP A 582 -25.56 -13.43 8.78
CA ASP A 582 -24.11 -13.39 8.53
C ASP A 582 -23.50 -12.05 8.98
N MET A 583 -22.34 -12.10 9.64
CA MET A 583 -21.68 -10.87 10.11
C MET A 583 -21.26 -9.91 8.99
N ALA A 584 -21.11 -10.36 7.74
CA ALA A 584 -20.83 -9.47 6.60
C ALA A 584 -21.95 -8.43 6.38
N PHE A 585 -23.18 -8.66 6.85
CA PHE A 585 -24.22 -7.62 6.88
C PHE A 585 -23.88 -6.43 7.80
N GLY A 586 -22.95 -6.60 8.74
CA GLY A 586 -22.39 -5.51 9.54
C GLY A 586 -21.74 -4.40 8.71
N ILE A 587 -21.36 -4.68 7.45
CA ILE A 587 -20.85 -3.67 6.50
C ILE A 587 -21.93 -2.63 6.15
N GLY A 588 -23.17 -3.08 5.93
CA GLY A 588 -24.27 -2.26 5.45
C GLY A 588 -24.31 -2.11 3.93
N MET A 589 -25.18 -1.21 3.46
CA MET A 589 -25.31 -0.93 2.02
C MET A 589 -24.02 -0.30 1.48
N VAL A 590 -23.55 -0.79 0.34
CA VAL A 590 -22.33 -0.33 -0.32
C VAL A 590 -22.68 0.22 -1.71
N PRO A 591 -22.42 1.49 -2.00
CA PRO A 591 -22.67 2.02 -3.34
C PRO A 591 -21.69 1.41 -4.34
N ARG A 592 -22.15 1.27 -5.59
CA ARG A 592 -21.31 0.86 -6.70
C ARG A 592 -20.22 1.91 -6.95
N GLN A 593 -18.96 1.49 -7.02
CA GLN A 593 -17.80 2.38 -7.18
C GLN A 593 -17.32 2.52 -8.64
N MET A 594 -17.76 1.63 -9.54
CA MET A 594 -17.41 1.69 -10.95
C MET A 594 -18.57 1.24 -11.85
N PRO A 595 -18.66 1.76 -13.09
CA PRO A 595 -19.61 1.24 -14.06
C PRO A 595 -19.29 -0.24 -14.41
N PRO A 596 -20.31 -1.07 -14.69
CA PRO A 596 -20.10 -2.45 -15.08
C PRO A 596 -19.35 -2.55 -16.41
N SER A 597 -18.43 -3.51 -16.50
CA SER A 597 -17.66 -3.84 -17.71
C SER A 597 -18.24 -5.03 -18.48
N TYR A 598 -19.08 -5.84 -17.84
CA TYR A 598 -19.70 -7.04 -18.38
C TYR A 598 -21.21 -7.03 -18.13
N ASP A 599 -21.99 -7.66 -18.99
CA ASP A 599 -23.41 -7.89 -18.73
C ASP A 599 -23.56 -8.87 -17.56
N ILE A 600 -22.75 -9.94 -17.56
CA ILE A 600 -22.76 -10.95 -16.51
C ILE A 600 -21.34 -11.20 -15.98
N VAL A 601 -21.19 -11.11 -14.67
CA VAL A 601 -20.05 -11.70 -13.95
C VAL A 601 -20.52 -13.01 -13.32
N TRP A 602 -19.94 -14.12 -13.73
CA TRP A 602 -20.24 -15.44 -13.20
C TRP A 602 -19.12 -15.87 -12.24
N LEU A 603 -19.33 -15.63 -10.95
CA LEU A 603 -18.46 -16.08 -9.87
C LEU A 603 -18.69 -17.57 -9.62
N LYS A 604 -17.88 -18.40 -10.27
CA LYS A 604 -17.97 -19.86 -10.23
C LYS A 604 -16.85 -20.46 -9.41
N ARG A 605 -17.17 -21.31 -8.42
CA ARG A 605 -16.17 -22.05 -7.64
C ARG A 605 -15.39 -23.06 -8.49
N VAL A 606 -14.11 -23.20 -8.17
CA VAL A 606 -13.22 -24.26 -8.71
C VAL A 606 -12.74 -25.26 -7.66
N ASP A 607 -13.00 -25.00 -6.38
CA ASP A 607 -12.59 -25.84 -5.25
C ASP A 607 -13.55 -27.03 -5.00
N TYR A 608 -13.28 -27.82 -3.95
CA TYR A 608 -14.06 -29.03 -3.62
C TYR A 608 -15.50 -28.74 -3.16
N GLU A 609 -15.83 -27.48 -2.84
CA GLU A 609 -17.21 -27.09 -2.50
C GLU A 609 -18.06 -26.79 -3.74
N SER A 610 -17.46 -26.78 -4.94
CA SER A 610 -18.19 -26.57 -6.19
C SER A 610 -19.16 -27.73 -6.47
N SER A 611 -20.40 -27.41 -6.88
CA SER A 611 -21.36 -28.40 -7.41
C SER A 611 -21.02 -28.90 -8.82
N ARG A 612 -19.93 -28.42 -9.44
CA ARG A 612 -19.43 -28.87 -10.74
C ARG A 612 -20.47 -28.82 -11.87
N TYR A 613 -21.45 -27.91 -11.80
CA TYR A 613 -22.40 -27.71 -12.89
C TYR A 613 -21.70 -27.28 -14.19
N ALA A 614 -22.26 -27.73 -15.31
CA ALA A 614 -21.80 -27.37 -16.64
C ALA A 614 -22.18 -25.93 -16.99
N LEU A 615 -21.30 -25.25 -17.72
CA LEU A 615 -21.59 -23.94 -18.30
C LEU A 615 -22.35 -24.12 -19.63
N PRO A 616 -23.41 -23.34 -19.89
CA PRO A 616 -24.08 -23.33 -21.18
C PRO A 616 -23.23 -22.59 -22.23
N ALA A 617 -23.60 -22.72 -23.50
CA ALA A 617 -23.06 -21.86 -24.55
C ALA A 617 -23.57 -20.43 -24.37
N PHE A 618 -22.67 -19.45 -24.48
CA PHE A 618 -23.02 -18.03 -24.34
C PHE A 618 -23.42 -17.43 -25.69
N PRO A 619 -24.55 -16.71 -25.77
CA PRO A 619 -24.91 -15.93 -26.95
C PRO A 619 -23.84 -14.88 -27.28
N SER A 620 -23.56 -14.66 -28.57
CA SER A 620 -22.53 -13.72 -29.03
C SER A 620 -22.82 -12.25 -28.69
N ASN A 621 -24.09 -11.92 -28.43
CA ASN A 621 -24.53 -10.57 -28.06
C ASN A 621 -24.44 -10.29 -26.55
N LEU A 622 -23.82 -11.18 -25.76
CA LEU A 622 -23.75 -11.08 -24.31
C LEU A 622 -22.29 -11.10 -23.82
N SER A 623 -21.91 -10.07 -23.06
CA SER A 623 -20.59 -10.00 -22.44
C SER A 623 -20.59 -10.73 -21.10
N VAL A 624 -19.94 -11.90 -21.03
CA VAL A 624 -19.90 -12.77 -19.85
C VAL A 624 -18.46 -13.00 -19.39
N ASP A 625 -18.19 -12.81 -18.10
CA ASP A 625 -16.90 -13.12 -17.48
C ASP A 625 -17.06 -14.22 -16.42
N VAL A 626 -16.48 -15.40 -16.67
CA VAL A 626 -16.58 -16.57 -15.77
C VAL A 626 -15.25 -16.81 -15.08
N ARG A 627 -15.17 -16.57 -13.77
CA ARG A 627 -13.93 -16.73 -12.98
C ARG A 627 -14.24 -17.07 -11.52
N ASP A 628 -13.25 -17.68 -10.85
CA ASP A 628 -13.22 -17.72 -9.39
C ASP A 628 -12.39 -16.54 -8.86
N TRP A 629 -12.92 -15.84 -7.86
CA TRP A 629 -12.25 -14.71 -7.21
C TRP A 629 -11.06 -15.13 -6.33
N GLY A 630 -10.86 -16.43 -6.08
CA GLY A 630 -9.70 -16.92 -5.31
C GLY A 630 -8.37 -16.69 -6.04
N HIS A 631 -8.42 -16.61 -7.37
CA HIS A 631 -7.28 -16.29 -8.23
C HIS A 631 -7.12 -14.78 -8.46
N TRP A 632 -8.11 -13.98 -8.06
CA TRP A 632 -8.06 -12.53 -8.11
C TRP A 632 -7.36 -12.00 -6.86
N LYS A 633 -6.03 -11.84 -6.95
CA LYS A 633 -5.18 -11.48 -5.81
C LYS A 633 -5.44 -10.06 -5.33
N SER A 634 -5.38 -9.90 -4.02
CA SER A 634 -5.59 -8.62 -3.34
C SER A 634 -4.25 -8.03 -2.95
N ASN A 635 -4.21 -6.71 -2.78
CA ASN A 635 -3.04 -6.06 -2.20
C ASN A 635 -2.85 -6.54 -0.76
N ASP A 636 -1.59 -6.62 -0.32
CA ASP A 636 -1.29 -6.89 1.09
C ASP A 636 -1.57 -5.62 1.91
N GLY A 637 -2.14 -5.77 3.11
CA GLY A 637 -2.30 -4.65 4.05
C GLY A 637 -1.05 -4.47 4.93
N GLN A 638 -0.86 -3.28 5.51
CA GLN A 638 0.20 -3.03 6.50
C GLN A 638 -0.09 -3.76 7.82
N THR A 639 -1.38 -3.87 8.17
CA THR A 639 -1.85 -4.66 9.31
C THR A 639 -2.71 -5.82 8.84
N ASP A 640 -2.87 -6.83 9.70
CA ASP A 640 -3.79 -7.94 9.45
C ASP A 640 -5.23 -7.44 9.24
N MET A 641 -5.65 -6.41 9.98
CA MET A 641 -6.97 -5.79 9.83
C MET A 641 -7.11 -5.11 8.47
N GLU A 642 -6.15 -4.28 8.08
CA GLU A 642 -6.14 -3.62 6.77
C GLU A 642 -6.17 -4.65 5.63
N LYS A 643 -5.45 -5.76 5.78
CA LYS A 643 -5.49 -6.85 4.81
C LYS A 643 -6.90 -7.41 4.67
N SER A 644 -7.63 -7.63 5.76
CA SER A 644 -9.02 -8.08 5.70
C SER A 644 -9.90 -7.10 4.92
N PHE A 645 -9.77 -5.80 5.18
CA PHE A 645 -10.47 -4.73 4.45
C PHE A 645 -10.15 -4.70 2.96
N LEU A 646 -8.86 -4.78 2.60
CA LEU A 646 -8.43 -4.78 1.20
C LEU A 646 -8.94 -6.01 0.45
N VAL A 647 -8.89 -7.19 1.07
CA VAL A 647 -9.39 -8.42 0.47
C VAL A 647 -10.92 -8.35 0.29
N ALA A 648 -11.67 -7.89 1.29
CA ALA A 648 -13.12 -7.69 1.16
C ALA A 648 -13.47 -6.67 0.07
N THR A 649 -12.79 -5.52 0.04
CA THR A 649 -12.93 -4.47 -0.98
C THR A 649 -12.70 -5.03 -2.38
N ASN A 650 -11.69 -5.87 -2.54
CA ASN A 650 -11.40 -6.51 -3.82
C ASN A 650 -12.51 -7.49 -4.25
N GLY A 651 -13.22 -8.10 -3.29
CA GLY A 651 -14.44 -8.89 -3.55
C GLY A 651 -15.57 -8.04 -4.12
N PHE A 652 -15.86 -6.88 -3.53
CA PHE A 652 -16.82 -5.91 -4.07
C PHE A 652 -16.41 -5.45 -5.47
N GLN A 653 -15.12 -5.12 -5.66
CA GLN A 653 -14.56 -4.71 -6.95
C GLN A 653 -14.72 -5.78 -8.03
N PHE A 654 -14.53 -7.05 -7.68
CA PHE A 654 -14.72 -8.16 -8.61
C PHE A 654 -16.16 -8.25 -9.12
N LEU A 655 -17.12 -8.20 -8.19
CA LEU A 655 -18.56 -8.40 -8.43
C LEU A 655 -19.20 -7.24 -9.18
N GLN A 656 -18.85 -5.99 -8.84
CA GLN A 656 -19.44 -4.80 -9.46
C GLN A 656 -19.09 -4.62 -10.95
N ARG A 657 -18.17 -5.42 -11.50
CA ARG A 657 -17.92 -5.42 -12.96
C ARG A 657 -19.10 -5.98 -13.76
N GLY A 658 -20.03 -6.70 -13.12
CA GLY A 658 -21.24 -7.22 -13.75
C GLY A 658 -22.43 -6.28 -13.60
N ARG A 659 -23.30 -6.23 -14.63
CA ARG A 659 -24.67 -5.74 -14.46
C ARG A 659 -25.48 -6.71 -13.61
N ILE A 660 -25.32 -8.00 -13.90
CA ILE A 660 -25.83 -9.14 -13.13
C ILE A 660 -24.67 -9.98 -12.62
N VAL A 661 -24.84 -10.58 -11.44
CA VAL A 661 -23.94 -11.61 -10.91
C VAL A 661 -24.61 -12.97 -10.98
N ILE A 662 -23.87 -14.01 -11.38
CA ILE A 662 -24.27 -15.40 -11.15
C ILE A 662 -23.26 -15.99 -10.17
N THR A 663 -23.70 -16.69 -9.13
CA THR A 663 -22.77 -17.25 -8.15
C THR A 663 -23.24 -18.51 -7.46
N ASP A 664 -22.29 -19.39 -7.17
CA ASP A 664 -22.37 -20.55 -6.28
C ASP A 664 -21.60 -20.34 -4.95
N ARG A 665 -21.22 -19.09 -4.65
CA ARG A 665 -20.61 -18.68 -3.38
C ARG A 665 -21.62 -17.88 -2.57
N LEU A 666 -21.80 -18.25 -1.30
CA LEU A 666 -22.70 -17.49 -0.40
C LEU A 666 -22.27 -16.03 -0.23
N HIS A 667 -20.98 -15.73 -0.13
CA HIS A 667 -20.56 -14.32 -0.08
C HIS A 667 -20.67 -13.62 -1.44
N GLY A 668 -20.77 -14.36 -2.54
CA GLY A 668 -21.22 -13.78 -3.81
C GLY A 668 -22.65 -13.25 -3.70
N HIS A 669 -23.54 -14.00 -3.03
CA HIS A 669 -24.90 -13.57 -2.71
C HIS A 669 -24.90 -12.35 -1.79
N ILE A 670 -24.33 -12.46 -0.59
CA ILE A 670 -24.38 -11.41 0.43
C ILE A 670 -23.79 -10.10 -0.10
N LEU A 671 -22.59 -10.12 -0.69
CA LEU A 671 -21.96 -8.89 -1.19
C LEU A 671 -22.71 -8.26 -2.37
N SER A 672 -23.36 -9.08 -3.22
CA SER A 672 -24.26 -8.56 -4.26
C SER A 672 -25.51 -7.93 -3.65
N THR A 673 -26.04 -8.52 -2.56
CA THR A 673 -27.16 -7.95 -1.80
C THR A 673 -26.78 -6.59 -1.22
N LEU A 674 -25.62 -6.45 -0.58
CA LEU A 674 -25.12 -5.18 -0.02
C LEU A 674 -24.95 -4.08 -1.07
N MET A 675 -24.60 -4.44 -2.31
CA MET A 675 -24.45 -3.49 -3.42
C MET A 675 -25.73 -3.25 -4.23
N ASN A 676 -26.84 -3.89 -3.85
CA ASN A 676 -28.08 -3.93 -4.64
C ASN A 676 -27.84 -4.32 -6.11
N ILE A 677 -26.96 -5.31 -6.34
CA ILE A 677 -26.73 -5.88 -7.67
C ILE A 677 -27.69 -7.06 -7.87
N PRO A 678 -28.55 -7.06 -8.90
CA PRO A 678 -29.39 -8.21 -9.18
C PRO A 678 -28.55 -9.43 -9.54
N HIS A 679 -28.92 -10.61 -9.02
CA HIS A 679 -28.06 -11.78 -9.13
C HIS A 679 -28.80 -13.11 -9.08
N VAL A 680 -28.14 -14.16 -9.57
CA VAL A 680 -28.64 -15.52 -9.63
C VAL A 680 -27.80 -16.42 -8.73
N LEU A 681 -28.48 -17.22 -7.89
CA LEU A 681 -27.86 -18.19 -7.00
C LEU A 681 -27.97 -19.58 -7.61
N ILE A 682 -26.83 -20.28 -7.69
CA ILE A 682 -26.79 -21.68 -8.08
C ILE A 682 -26.45 -22.50 -6.84
N ASP A 683 -27.34 -23.40 -6.44
CA ASP A 683 -27.07 -24.19 -5.24
C ASP A 683 -25.90 -25.16 -5.42
N ASN A 684 -25.31 -25.52 -4.28
CA ASN A 684 -24.20 -26.45 -4.22
C ASN A 684 -24.67 -27.87 -3.81
N ALA A 685 -25.58 -28.48 -4.59
CA ALA A 685 -26.02 -29.85 -4.32
C ALA A 685 -24.82 -30.83 -4.19
N PRO A 686 -24.85 -31.77 -3.23
CA PRO A 686 -25.94 -32.11 -2.32
C PRO A 686 -25.97 -31.30 -1.00
N HIS A 687 -25.22 -30.20 -0.89
CA HIS A 687 -24.93 -29.53 0.38
C HIS A 687 -25.94 -28.45 0.76
N LEU A 688 -26.65 -27.89 -0.23
CA LEU A 688 -27.80 -26.98 -0.08
C LEU A 688 -27.52 -25.77 0.82
N LYS A 689 -26.26 -25.30 0.86
CA LYS A 689 -25.84 -24.23 1.75
C LYS A 689 -26.48 -22.90 1.38
N LEU A 690 -26.59 -22.61 0.08
CA LEU A 690 -27.13 -21.34 -0.39
C LEU A 690 -28.64 -21.29 -0.17
N SER A 691 -29.35 -22.39 -0.43
CA SER A 691 -30.81 -22.44 -0.18
C SER A 691 -31.18 -22.37 1.29
N SER A 692 -30.38 -22.95 2.20
CA SER A 692 -30.64 -22.82 3.64
C SER A 692 -30.56 -21.36 4.10
N PHE A 693 -29.52 -20.64 3.65
CA PHE A 693 -29.38 -19.22 3.96
C PHE A 693 -30.48 -18.37 3.32
N ASP A 694 -30.77 -18.60 2.04
CA ASP A 694 -31.81 -17.88 1.30
C ASP A 694 -33.18 -18.00 1.98
N LYS A 695 -33.59 -19.23 2.32
CA LYS A 695 -34.84 -19.50 3.05
C LYS A 695 -34.91 -18.86 4.43
N SER A 696 -33.75 -18.66 5.07
CA SER A 696 -33.69 -18.01 6.38
C SER A 696 -33.86 -16.51 6.21
N TRP A 697 -33.09 -15.87 5.33
CA TRP A 697 -32.93 -14.42 5.35
C TRP A 697 -33.41 -13.68 4.11
N THR A 698 -33.32 -14.26 2.91
CA THR A 698 -33.39 -13.48 1.65
C THR A 698 -34.39 -13.99 0.62
N THR A 699 -35.22 -14.96 1.00
CA THR A 699 -36.15 -15.67 0.10
C THR A 699 -37.11 -14.77 -0.69
N SER A 700 -37.44 -13.60 -0.15
CA SER A 700 -38.40 -12.65 -0.74
C SER A 700 -37.75 -11.53 -1.58
N LEU A 701 -36.42 -11.53 -1.72
CA LEU A 701 -35.72 -10.52 -2.53
C LEU A 701 -36.14 -10.58 -4.01
N ARG A 702 -36.61 -9.45 -4.55
CA ARG A 702 -37.13 -9.38 -5.94
C ARG A 702 -36.07 -9.52 -7.03
N ASN A 703 -34.82 -9.19 -6.70
CA ASN A 703 -33.69 -9.15 -7.63
C ASN A 703 -32.75 -10.35 -7.50
N THR A 704 -33.16 -11.36 -6.73
CA THR A 704 -32.43 -12.62 -6.55
C THR A 704 -33.25 -13.75 -7.14
N ILE A 705 -32.64 -14.58 -8.00
CA ILE A 705 -33.30 -15.78 -8.53
C ILE A 705 -32.46 -17.00 -8.16
N PHE A 706 -33.11 -18.02 -7.62
CA PHE A 706 -32.47 -19.27 -7.25
C PHE A 706 -32.68 -20.34 -8.34
N VAL A 707 -31.62 -21.04 -8.72
CA VAL A 707 -31.63 -22.09 -9.76
C VAL A 707 -30.73 -23.26 -9.38
N THR A 708 -30.82 -24.35 -10.15
CA THR A 708 -30.11 -25.61 -9.87
C THR A 708 -29.04 -25.99 -10.90
N ASN A 709 -28.97 -25.33 -12.06
CA ASN A 709 -27.96 -25.63 -13.09
C ASN A 709 -27.57 -24.39 -13.90
N GLY A 710 -26.47 -24.50 -14.66
CA GLY A 710 -25.90 -23.38 -15.41
C GLY A 710 -26.80 -22.85 -16.54
N THR A 711 -27.54 -23.70 -17.24
CA THR A 711 -28.44 -23.24 -18.31
C THR A 711 -29.55 -22.36 -17.76
N LEU A 712 -30.23 -22.83 -16.71
CA LEU A 712 -31.25 -22.05 -16.01
C LEU A 712 -30.66 -20.76 -15.41
N ALA A 713 -29.40 -20.81 -14.95
CA ALA A 713 -28.74 -19.63 -14.42
C ALA A 713 -28.54 -18.53 -15.47
N LEU A 714 -28.14 -18.92 -16.68
CA LEU A 714 -27.99 -17.98 -17.78
C LEU A 714 -29.35 -17.40 -18.20
N ASP A 715 -30.40 -18.23 -18.27
CA ASP A 715 -31.74 -17.77 -18.63
C ASP A 715 -32.31 -16.80 -17.58
N ALA A 716 -32.18 -17.12 -16.29
CA ALA A 716 -32.56 -16.25 -15.20
C ALA A 716 -31.77 -14.93 -15.21
N ALA A 717 -30.46 -14.98 -15.47
CA ALA A 717 -29.64 -13.78 -15.57
C ALA A 717 -30.06 -12.89 -16.75
N ARG A 718 -30.48 -13.49 -17.88
CA ARG A 718 -31.03 -12.75 -19.02
C ARG A 718 -32.39 -12.12 -18.69
N GLU A 719 -33.21 -12.77 -17.88
CA GLU A 719 -34.46 -12.20 -17.38
C GLU A 719 -34.18 -10.98 -16.48
N LEU A 720 -33.24 -11.10 -15.53
CA LEU A 720 -32.83 -9.99 -14.67
C LEU A 720 -32.20 -8.84 -15.49
N LEU A 721 -31.37 -9.15 -16.48
CA LEU A 721 -30.81 -8.14 -17.39
C LEU A 721 -31.92 -7.35 -18.10
N LYS A 722 -32.96 -8.03 -18.59
CA LYS A 722 -34.11 -7.36 -19.23
C LYS A 722 -34.88 -6.50 -18.23
N ARG A 723 -35.12 -7.02 -17.02
CA ARG A 723 -35.89 -6.34 -15.97
C ARG A 723 -35.17 -5.09 -15.44
N TYR A 724 -33.85 -5.15 -15.27
CA TYR A 724 -33.05 -4.12 -14.60
C TYR A 724 -32.09 -3.36 -15.54
N HIS A 725 -32.25 -3.47 -16.87
CA HIS A 725 -31.34 -2.89 -17.85
C HIS A 725 -31.07 -1.39 -17.64
N ASN A 726 -32.12 -0.64 -17.30
CA ASN A 726 -32.12 0.82 -17.14
C ASN A 726 -31.99 1.26 -15.68
N SER A 727 -31.90 0.34 -14.73
CA SER A 727 -31.97 0.61 -13.29
C SER A 727 -30.71 0.14 -12.55
N LEU A 728 -29.55 0.22 -13.21
CA LEU A 728 -28.29 -0.03 -12.52
C LEU A 728 -28.11 1.01 -11.42
N PRO A 729 -27.76 0.61 -10.18
CA PRO A 729 -27.45 1.55 -9.12
C PRO A 729 -26.44 2.59 -9.62
N SER A 730 -26.70 3.87 -9.36
CA SER A 730 -25.80 4.96 -9.75
C SER A 730 -24.39 4.66 -9.24
N VAL A 731 -23.37 4.95 -10.07
CA VAL A 731 -21.99 4.97 -9.58
C VAL A 731 -21.95 6.05 -8.50
N GLY A 732 -21.69 5.67 -7.25
CA GLY A 732 -21.55 6.61 -6.16
C GLY A 732 -20.44 7.61 -6.50
N PRO A 733 -20.49 8.85 -5.97
CA PRO A 733 -19.40 9.78 -6.16
C PRO A 733 -18.07 9.11 -5.76
N THR A 734 -17.06 9.23 -6.61
CA THR A 734 -15.70 8.68 -6.40
C THR A 734 -15.04 9.12 -5.10
N ASP A 735 -15.64 10.06 -4.38
CA ASP A 735 -15.18 10.61 -3.11
C ASP A 735 -15.61 9.79 -1.89
N MET A 736 -16.48 8.78 -2.05
CA MET A 736 -16.89 7.90 -0.95
C MET A 736 -15.95 6.69 -0.84
N TYR A 737 -14.67 6.96 -0.57
CA TYR A 737 -13.79 5.95 0.02
C TYR A 737 -14.32 5.65 1.42
N VAL A 738 -15.09 4.56 1.54
CA VAL A 738 -15.33 3.90 2.83
C VAL A 738 -14.01 3.25 3.25
N VAL A 739 -13.07 4.08 3.65
CA VAL A 739 -11.98 3.68 4.54
C VAL A 739 -12.41 4.25 5.90
N PRO A 740 -13.10 3.49 6.75
CA PRO A 740 -13.30 3.94 8.13
C PRO A 740 -11.90 4.23 8.71
N ARG A 741 -11.72 5.40 9.34
CA ARG A 741 -10.50 5.75 10.09
C ARG A 741 -10.09 4.52 10.92
N ILE A 742 -8.90 3.99 10.67
CA ILE A 742 -8.32 2.85 11.40
C ILE A 742 -7.95 3.31 12.80
#